data_AF-A0A846UVT4-F1
#
_entry.id   AF-A0A846UVT4-F1
#
_cell.length_a   1.000
_cell.length_b   1.000
_cell.length_c   1.000
_cell.angle_alpha   90.00
_cell.angle_beta   90.00
_cell.angle_gamma   90.00
#
_symmetry.space_group_name_H-M   'P 1'
#
loop_
_entity.id
_entity.type
_entity.pdbx_description
1 polymer ?
#
loop_
_entity_poly.entity_id
_entity_poly.type
_entity_poly.pdbx_seq_one_letter_code
_entity_poly.pdbx_strand_id
1 'polypeptide(L)'
;MSTDATLLPVPIGCGLPPSCSLEARRERLRLGGQLNGIDFVEVGDDGVTLCVHLFGPIPEGIGVANVRISGGDRITGLRVLAVSEENEPEMHDDACLRVVLDREGDHSPYCLCLVDAASGNDPAGWMAYPGFDPRYACVGLRFRLGCAKELDCAAVAPCVETPEPPPEINYLAKDYASFRQLFLDRMALDAPVWQERHVPDIGIALVETLAYTADYLSYYQDAVATEAYLATARRRISVRRHARLVDYRMHEGCNARALVALQLPAGEATLELDNLLLLVPPPAQADATPGGLNAGQLEKARAQGALVFEPMALDGATTITVSAAHCAIRFYTWGDELCCLPRGSTQAVLVDPPAVPSGPATTPGTGTGDGGNTPTVEVARMAVAAPQRALTLQVGDLLIFEEVLGPVTGNPADANPEHRHAVRLTSVQPIADPLDGTLLLQVSWDPCDALPFDLCLSVRKPSPDCAWLHDVSLARGNVLLVDHGDHVPGKCDCSALCAPPGQGDDDYPGLATARAAMPDACQRCDALAEDCWLVPGSTGYGCCRCDGAVLDVRRPPAETGHVVPGTPLTWAEPLPATPNAPVCQLLARDPRAALPQLDVYGGALGDILVAGTPDAQWRWDSRQDLLESGADDRHFVVEMDDDGAAHLRFGDGVLGRQPQAGDFFRARTRIGNGTAGNVGRESIVWIALRNGVVPDGLVPRNPLAAGGGQAAETLAEVKLYAPGAFRARPLRAIVADDYAQFAAREPAVQGAACAMAWNGSWYEADVVIDPLGRDTLPPSLAARVLADLQPYRRIGHDVAVLPARYVPLRIELFVCVLPDFLTAHVEAALIERFSAGLRSDGTPGFFHPDRLRLGAAVSVSALMAEAQAVVGVAHVEVRTLLRMDDDAASGAPDDGLLHLAGTELAQVDNDPDHPDHGSIAFIMGGGR
;
A
#
# COMPACT_ATOMS: atom_id res chain seq x y z
N MET A 1 -7.13 -17.07 -32.07
CA MET A 1 -8.33 -16.52 -32.73
C MET A 1 -7.94 -15.15 -33.26
N SER A 2 -7.90 -15.00 -34.58
CA SER A 2 -7.49 -13.77 -35.26
C SER A 2 -8.60 -12.74 -35.16
N THR A 3 -8.52 -11.84 -34.19
CA THR A 3 -9.37 -10.64 -34.16
C THR A 3 -8.81 -9.67 -35.19
N ASP A 4 -9.58 -9.43 -36.26
CA ASP A 4 -9.40 -8.28 -37.14
C ASP A 4 -9.22 -7.03 -36.26
N ALA A 5 -8.01 -6.49 -36.25
CA ALA A 5 -7.71 -5.20 -35.62
C ALA A 5 -8.32 -4.10 -36.50
N THR A 6 -9.65 -4.02 -36.48
CA THR A 6 -10.39 -2.87 -36.97
C THR A 6 -9.85 -1.68 -36.20
N LEU A 7 -9.24 -0.71 -36.89
CA LEU A 7 -8.77 0.54 -36.30
C LEU A 7 -9.94 1.14 -35.51
N LEU A 8 -9.83 1.15 -34.18
CA LEU A 8 -10.85 1.75 -33.35
C LEU A 8 -10.69 3.28 -33.43
N PRO A 9 -11.78 4.04 -33.64
CA PRO A 9 -11.75 5.48 -33.53
C PRO A 9 -11.35 5.90 -32.11
N VAL A 10 -10.66 7.04 -31.99
CA VAL A 10 -10.11 7.56 -30.74
C VAL A 10 -11.27 7.84 -29.75
N PRO A 11 -11.30 7.22 -28.56
CA PRO A 11 -12.30 7.54 -27.55
C PRO A 11 -12.09 8.98 -27.02
N ILE A 12 -13.17 9.65 -26.67
CA ILE A 12 -13.18 11.06 -26.26
C ILE A 12 -13.57 11.23 -24.79
N GLY A 13 -13.00 12.23 -24.12
CA GLY A 13 -13.33 12.58 -22.73
C GLY A 13 -12.48 13.74 -22.22
N CYS A 14 -12.86 14.36 -21.10
CA CYS A 14 -12.09 15.46 -20.49
C CYS A 14 -11.04 15.02 -19.48
N GLY A 15 -10.40 13.87 -19.69
CA GLY A 15 -9.13 13.61 -19.02
C GLY A 15 -8.13 14.67 -19.49
N LEU A 16 -7.36 15.26 -18.57
CA LEU A 16 -6.45 16.38 -18.86
C LEU A 16 -5.62 16.09 -20.13
N PRO A 17 -5.93 16.71 -21.28
CA PRO A 17 -5.05 16.60 -22.44
C PRO A 17 -3.73 17.31 -22.10
N PRO A 18 -2.63 17.06 -22.84
CA PRO A 18 -1.46 17.92 -22.72
C PRO A 18 -1.91 19.37 -22.91
N SER A 19 -1.72 20.19 -21.88
CA SER A 19 -2.06 21.61 -21.89
C SER A 19 -1.08 22.30 -22.84
N CYS A 20 -1.56 22.63 -24.03
CA CYS A 20 -0.79 23.31 -25.05
C CYS A 20 -1.26 24.77 -25.10
N SER A 21 -0.34 25.72 -24.94
CA SER A 21 -0.70 27.15 -24.97
C SER A 21 -0.81 27.72 -26.38
N LEU A 22 -0.33 27.00 -27.40
CA LEU A 22 -0.56 27.32 -28.81
C LEU A 22 -1.32 26.19 -29.51
N GLU A 23 -2.57 26.47 -29.85
CA GLU A 23 -3.49 25.54 -30.51
C GLU A 23 -3.29 25.54 -32.03
N ALA A 24 -2.09 25.22 -32.50
CA ALA A 24 -1.76 25.17 -33.92
C ALA A 24 -2.60 24.12 -34.70
N ARG A 25 -3.12 23.08 -34.04
CA ARG A 25 -4.09 22.14 -34.62
C ARG A 25 -5.43 22.81 -34.86
N ARG A 26 -5.93 23.61 -33.91
CA ARG A 26 -7.20 24.35 -34.05
C ARG A 26 -7.21 25.24 -35.29
N GLU A 27 -6.12 25.97 -35.54
CA GLU A 27 -6.00 26.82 -36.73
C GLU A 27 -5.90 25.99 -38.04
N ARG A 28 -5.17 24.87 -38.02
CA ARG A 28 -5.10 23.92 -39.16
C ARG A 28 -6.45 23.28 -39.48
N LEU A 29 -7.25 22.95 -38.47
CA LEU A 29 -8.61 22.42 -38.64
C LEU A 29 -9.54 23.47 -39.27
N ARG A 30 -9.50 24.71 -38.77
CA ARG A 30 -10.26 25.85 -39.34
C ARG A 30 -9.91 26.11 -40.82
N LEU A 31 -8.61 26.06 -41.16
CA LEU A 31 -8.15 26.29 -42.53
C LEU A 31 -8.38 25.08 -43.46
N GLY A 32 -8.32 23.86 -42.92
CA GLY A 32 -8.44 22.61 -43.69
C GLY A 32 -9.89 22.23 -44.01
N GLY A 33 -10.84 22.57 -43.13
CA GLY A 33 -12.28 22.33 -43.34
C GLY A 33 -12.71 20.86 -43.41
N GLN A 34 -11.82 19.92 -43.10
CA GLN A 34 -12.07 18.47 -43.20
C GLN A 34 -12.68 17.85 -41.93
N LEU A 35 -12.43 18.45 -40.77
CA LEU A 35 -12.92 18.00 -39.46
C LEU A 35 -13.42 19.20 -38.64
N ASN A 36 -14.52 19.03 -37.90
CA ASN A 36 -15.16 20.05 -37.05
C ASN A 36 -14.77 19.85 -35.56
N GLY A 37 -15.18 20.73 -34.65
CA GLY A 37 -14.87 20.65 -33.22
C GLY A 37 -15.51 21.76 -32.38
N ILE A 38 -15.54 21.60 -31.06
CA ILE A 38 -16.02 22.59 -30.09
C ILE A 38 -14.95 23.66 -29.84
N ASP A 39 -15.37 24.92 -29.91
CA ASP A 39 -14.52 26.09 -29.68
C ASP A 39 -14.50 26.48 -28.19
N PHE A 40 -15.66 26.85 -27.66
CA PHE A 40 -15.85 27.16 -26.24
C PHE A 40 -17.32 26.96 -25.84
N VAL A 41 -17.56 26.94 -24.53
CA VAL A 41 -18.89 26.84 -23.94
C VAL A 41 -19.08 27.97 -22.95
N GLU A 42 -20.17 28.71 -23.12
CA GLU A 42 -20.62 29.71 -22.18
C GLU A 42 -21.71 29.13 -21.29
N VAL A 43 -21.58 29.34 -19.98
CA VAL A 43 -22.61 29.01 -19.00
C VAL A 43 -23.48 30.25 -18.84
N GLY A 44 -24.77 30.12 -19.10
CA GLY A 44 -25.73 31.21 -18.91
C GLY A 44 -25.83 31.61 -17.44
N ASP A 45 -26.25 32.86 -17.21
CA ASP A 45 -26.47 33.42 -15.86
C ASP A 45 -27.54 32.66 -15.06
N ASP A 46 -28.34 31.80 -15.73
CA ASP A 46 -29.35 30.92 -15.14
C ASP A 46 -28.77 29.62 -14.55
N GLY A 47 -27.48 29.35 -14.76
CA GLY A 47 -26.79 28.15 -14.28
C GLY A 47 -27.20 26.83 -14.96
N VAL A 48 -28.14 26.86 -15.92
CA VAL A 48 -28.73 25.64 -16.54
C VAL A 48 -28.73 25.66 -18.07
N THR A 49 -28.47 26.79 -18.70
CA THR A 49 -28.32 26.91 -20.16
C THR A 49 -26.84 26.98 -20.53
N LEU A 50 -26.42 26.18 -21.52
CA LEU A 50 -25.09 26.22 -22.11
C LEU A 50 -25.16 26.60 -23.59
N CYS A 51 -24.31 27.51 -24.04
CA CYS A 51 -24.16 27.87 -25.46
C CYS A 51 -22.81 27.33 -25.96
N VAL A 52 -22.86 26.34 -26.85
CA VAL A 52 -21.67 25.61 -27.35
C VAL A 52 -21.33 26.11 -28.74
N HIS A 53 -20.17 26.75 -28.90
CA HIS A 53 -19.68 27.26 -30.18
C HIS A 53 -18.80 26.23 -30.89
N LEU A 54 -18.87 26.14 -32.23
CA LEU A 54 -18.13 25.16 -33.05
C LEU A 54 -17.19 25.86 -34.05
N PHE A 55 -16.13 25.17 -34.52
CA PHE A 55 -15.19 25.71 -35.52
C PHE A 55 -15.78 25.85 -36.93
N GLY A 56 -16.73 25.00 -37.28
CA GLY A 56 -17.43 24.97 -38.56
C GLY A 56 -18.95 24.90 -38.38
N PRO A 57 -19.73 24.78 -39.46
CA PRO A 57 -21.19 24.81 -39.39
C PRO A 57 -21.74 23.68 -38.51
N ILE A 58 -22.85 23.95 -37.80
CA ILE A 58 -23.54 22.96 -36.96
C ILE A 58 -24.04 21.82 -37.86
N PRO A 59 -23.66 20.55 -37.61
CA PRO A 59 -24.12 19.42 -38.42
C PRO A 59 -25.64 19.22 -38.34
N GLU A 60 -26.28 18.95 -39.47
CA GLU A 60 -27.71 18.60 -39.50
C GLU A 60 -27.96 17.29 -38.71
N GLY A 61 -28.93 17.32 -37.79
CA GLY A 61 -29.38 16.14 -37.04
C GLY A 61 -28.74 15.91 -35.68
N ILE A 62 -27.92 16.84 -35.18
CA ILE A 62 -27.40 16.79 -33.80
C ILE A 62 -28.55 16.96 -32.78
N GLY A 63 -28.66 16.06 -31.81
CA GLY A 63 -29.73 16.10 -30.81
C GLY A 63 -29.27 15.68 -29.42
N VAL A 64 -30.22 15.50 -28.48
CA VAL A 64 -29.94 15.12 -27.08
C VAL A 64 -29.10 13.84 -26.98
N ALA A 65 -29.30 12.89 -27.91
CA ALA A 65 -28.54 11.64 -27.96
C ALA A 65 -27.03 11.86 -28.21
N ASN A 66 -26.63 13.01 -28.75
CA ASN A 66 -25.25 13.33 -29.13
C ASN A 66 -24.52 14.23 -28.11
N VAL A 67 -25.17 14.70 -27.05
CA VAL A 67 -24.53 15.54 -26.02
C VAL A 67 -24.42 14.76 -24.72
N ARG A 68 -23.23 14.71 -24.13
CA ARG A 68 -22.99 14.05 -22.84
C ARG A 68 -22.27 14.99 -21.89
N ILE A 69 -22.64 14.95 -20.61
CA ILE A 69 -21.97 15.71 -19.55
C ILE A 69 -21.57 14.73 -18.45
N SER A 70 -20.30 14.79 -18.05
CA SER A 70 -19.73 14.03 -16.92
C SER A 70 -18.94 14.96 -16.00
N GLY A 71 -18.58 14.50 -14.81
CA GLY A 71 -17.97 15.33 -13.76
C GLY A 71 -18.96 15.70 -12.66
N GLY A 72 -18.55 16.62 -11.78
CA GLY A 72 -19.25 16.88 -10.52
C GLY A 72 -18.65 16.11 -9.35
N ASP A 73 -18.24 16.79 -8.29
CA ASP A 73 -17.87 16.14 -7.01
C ASP A 73 -19.11 15.97 -6.12
N ARG A 74 -19.97 17.00 -6.08
CA ARG A 74 -21.17 17.05 -5.24
C ARG A 74 -22.46 16.90 -6.04
N ILE A 75 -22.47 17.39 -7.28
CA ILE A 75 -23.63 17.29 -8.20
C ILE A 75 -23.21 16.49 -9.44
N THR A 76 -23.44 15.18 -9.43
CA THR A 76 -23.12 14.29 -10.56
C THR A 76 -24.35 13.98 -11.42
N GLY A 77 -24.14 13.66 -12.70
CA GLY A 77 -25.19 13.08 -13.55
C GLY A 77 -26.17 14.08 -14.15
N LEU A 78 -25.69 15.28 -14.49
CA LEU A 78 -26.47 16.30 -15.23
C LEU A 78 -27.03 15.73 -16.53
N ARG A 79 -28.32 15.95 -16.78
CA ARG A 79 -29.01 15.44 -17.99
C ARG A 79 -29.30 16.56 -18.95
N VAL A 80 -29.03 16.31 -20.22
CA VAL A 80 -29.40 17.22 -21.31
C VAL A 80 -30.89 17.01 -21.63
N LEU A 81 -31.68 18.07 -21.52
CA LEU A 81 -33.12 18.06 -21.78
C LEU A 81 -33.46 18.43 -23.22
N ALA A 82 -32.71 19.37 -23.80
CA ALA A 82 -32.93 19.86 -25.15
C ALA A 82 -31.62 20.33 -25.78
N VAL A 83 -31.54 20.17 -27.10
CA VAL A 83 -30.43 20.63 -27.95
C VAL A 83 -31.05 21.31 -29.16
N SER A 84 -30.71 22.57 -29.41
CA SER A 84 -31.24 23.35 -30.54
C SER A 84 -30.19 24.32 -31.07
N GLU A 85 -30.23 24.59 -32.37
CA GLU A 85 -29.45 25.66 -32.97
C GLU A 85 -30.06 27.03 -32.61
N GLU A 86 -29.23 27.95 -32.14
CA GLU A 86 -29.60 29.33 -31.85
C GLU A 86 -28.74 30.25 -32.72
N ASN A 87 -29.39 31.08 -33.53
CA ASN A 87 -28.77 32.03 -34.45
C ASN A 87 -29.08 33.45 -33.96
N GLU A 88 -28.11 34.17 -33.42
CA GLU A 88 -28.28 35.59 -33.08
C GLU A 88 -28.16 36.47 -34.35
N PRO A 89 -29.22 37.18 -34.78
CA PRO A 89 -29.18 37.87 -36.08
C PRO A 89 -28.44 39.22 -36.09
N GLU A 90 -28.04 39.76 -34.93
CA GLU A 90 -27.59 41.17 -34.80
C GLU A 90 -26.06 41.36 -34.71
N MET A 91 -25.29 40.28 -34.54
CA MET A 91 -23.82 40.25 -34.61
C MET A 91 -23.42 39.21 -35.67
N HIS A 92 -22.52 39.54 -36.59
CA HIS A 92 -22.18 38.68 -37.73
C HIS A 92 -21.85 37.22 -37.31
N ASP A 93 -22.58 36.25 -37.88
CA ASP A 93 -22.24 34.82 -38.06
C ASP A 93 -21.83 33.97 -36.84
N ASP A 94 -22.30 34.27 -35.61
CA ASP A 94 -22.06 33.40 -34.43
C ASP A 94 -23.29 32.52 -34.11
N ALA A 95 -23.45 31.43 -34.86
CA ALA A 95 -24.41 30.36 -34.52
C ALA A 95 -23.86 29.52 -33.35
N CYS A 96 -24.66 29.29 -32.30
CA CYS A 96 -24.28 28.37 -31.21
C CYS A 96 -25.28 27.23 -31.04
N LEU A 97 -24.77 26.10 -30.56
CA LEU A 97 -25.59 24.96 -30.18
C LEU A 97 -26.06 25.16 -28.73
N ARG A 98 -27.32 25.52 -28.55
CA ARG A 98 -27.96 25.71 -27.24
C ARG A 98 -28.27 24.36 -26.61
N VAL A 99 -27.71 24.11 -25.43
CA VAL A 99 -27.90 22.89 -24.64
C VAL A 99 -28.56 23.26 -23.30
N VAL A 100 -29.71 22.67 -23.00
CA VAL A 100 -30.46 22.91 -21.75
C VAL A 100 -30.28 21.74 -20.80
N LEU A 101 -29.87 22.02 -19.57
CA LEU A 101 -29.65 21.05 -18.52
C LEU A 101 -30.86 20.89 -17.60
N ASP A 102 -30.92 19.79 -16.87
CA ASP A 102 -31.98 19.51 -15.89
C ASP A 102 -31.82 20.26 -14.57
N ARG A 103 -30.58 20.65 -14.21
CA ARG A 103 -30.23 21.39 -12.98
C ARG A 103 -28.85 22.05 -13.10
N GLU A 104 -28.55 22.98 -12.19
CA GLU A 104 -27.26 23.68 -12.09
C GLU A 104 -26.17 22.75 -11.50
N GLY A 105 -24.93 22.91 -11.96
CA GLY A 105 -23.75 22.20 -11.43
C GLY A 105 -23.08 22.94 -10.26
N ASP A 106 -22.09 22.29 -9.63
CA ASP A 106 -21.27 22.87 -8.56
C ASP A 106 -19.96 23.51 -9.07
N HIS A 107 -19.08 23.95 -8.17
CA HIS A 107 -17.79 24.57 -8.53
C HIS A 107 -16.71 23.58 -8.99
N SER A 108 -17.03 22.29 -9.06
CA SER A 108 -16.11 21.26 -9.52
C SER A 108 -16.04 21.24 -11.07
N PRO A 109 -15.01 20.62 -11.67
CA PRO A 109 -14.90 20.55 -13.12
C PRO A 109 -15.95 19.61 -13.72
N TYR A 110 -16.71 20.11 -14.71
CA TYR A 110 -17.58 19.33 -15.58
C TYR A 110 -16.97 19.20 -16.96
N CYS A 111 -17.36 18.15 -17.67
CA CYS A 111 -16.92 17.79 -19.00
C CYS A 111 -18.13 17.64 -19.92
N LEU A 112 -18.25 18.48 -20.95
CA LEU A 112 -19.26 18.38 -22.00
C LEU A 112 -18.64 17.79 -23.26
N CYS A 113 -19.25 16.75 -23.84
CA CYS A 113 -18.78 16.05 -25.03
C CYS A 113 -19.87 15.91 -26.10
N LEU A 114 -19.49 16.06 -27.38
CA LEU A 114 -20.29 15.73 -28.55
C LEU A 114 -19.92 14.34 -29.08
N VAL A 115 -20.83 13.38 -28.87
CA VAL A 115 -20.61 11.95 -29.09
C VAL A 115 -21.41 11.40 -30.27
N ASP A 116 -20.94 10.31 -30.86
CA ASP A 116 -21.76 9.45 -31.73
C ASP A 116 -22.97 8.94 -30.93
N ALA A 117 -24.17 8.98 -31.52
CA ALA A 117 -25.40 8.51 -30.88
C ALA A 117 -25.38 7.01 -30.53
N ALA A 118 -24.51 6.23 -31.18
CA ALA A 118 -24.27 4.83 -30.84
C ALA A 118 -23.42 4.66 -29.56
N SER A 119 -22.81 5.73 -29.05
CA SER A 119 -22.04 5.71 -27.81
C SER A 119 -22.95 5.44 -26.61
N GLY A 120 -22.56 4.50 -25.75
CA GLY A 120 -23.27 4.21 -24.50
C GLY A 120 -23.19 5.35 -23.47
N ASN A 121 -23.71 5.11 -22.27
CA ASN A 121 -23.64 6.08 -21.16
C ASN A 121 -22.30 6.06 -20.42
N ASP A 122 -21.45 5.06 -20.67
CA ASP A 122 -20.13 4.95 -20.05
C ASP A 122 -19.13 5.91 -20.74
N PRO A 123 -18.55 6.89 -20.00
CA PRO A 123 -17.56 7.83 -20.53
C PRO A 123 -16.36 7.16 -21.19
N ALA A 124 -15.97 5.96 -20.75
CA ALA A 124 -14.82 5.25 -21.31
C ALA A 124 -15.05 4.76 -22.76
N GLY A 125 -16.30 4.70 -23.22
CA GLY A 125 -16.70 4.23 -24.54
C GLY A 125 -17.22 5.32 -25.48
N TRP A 126 -17.08 6.60 -25.12
CA TRP A 126 -17.57 7.70 -25.97
C TRP A 126 -16.69 7.87 -27.20
N MET A 127 -17.33 7.93 -28.38
CA MET A 127 -16.67 8.24 -29.65
C MET A 127 -17.05 9.64 -30.10
N ALA A 128 -16.10 10.38 -30.69
CA ALA A 128 -16.37 11.69 -31.29
C ALA A 128 -17.52 11.60 -32.30
N TYR A 129 -18.36 12.63 -32.35
CA TYR A 129 -19.36 12.76 -33.41
C TYR A 129 -18.70 12.63 -34.80
N PRO A 130 -19.28 11.88 -35.76
CA PRO A 130 -18.66 11.67 -37.07
C PRO A 130 -18.27 12.99 -37.75
N GLY A 131 -17.01 13.10 -38.18
CA GLY A 131 -16.45 14.32 -38.77
C GLY A 131 -15.94 15.35 -37.76
N PHE A 132 -15.95 15.06 -36.45
CA PHE A 132 -15.28 15.87 -35.44
C PHE A 132 -13.86 15.37 -35.16
N ASP A 133 -12.96 16.30 -34.88
CA ASP A 133 -11.65 15.98 -34.34
C ASP A 133 -11.79 15.49 -32.88
N PRO A 134 -11.27 14.29 -32.53
CA PRO A 134 -11.42 13.72 -31.19
C PRO A 134 -10.91 14.63 -30.07
N ARG A 135 -9.90 15.48 -30.32
CA ARG A 135 -9.33 16.40 -29.31
C ARG A 135 -10.30 17.53 -28.95
N TYR A 136 -11.11 17.97 -29.91
CA TYR A 136 -12.05 19.07 -29.73
C TYR A 136 -13.50 18.62 -29.68
N ALA A 137 -13.75 17.32 -29.48
CA ALA A 137 -15.10 16.81 -29.29
C ALA A 137 -15.62 17.00 -27.85
N CYS A 138 -14.75 17.37 -26.91
CA CYS A 138 -15.10 17.62 -25.50
C CYS A 138 -14.50 18.92 -24.98
N VAL A 139 -15.12 19.53 -23.97
CA VAL A 139 -14.68 20.77 -23.33
C VAL A 139 -15.02 20.79 -21.83
N GLY A 140 -14.11 21.33 -21.03
CA GLY A 140 -14.31 21.49 -19.60
C GLY A 140 -15.03 22.79 -19.25
N LEU A 141 -15.93 22.75 -18.27
CA LEU A 141 -16.63 23.93 -17.76
C LEU A 141 -16.71 23.91 -16.22
N ARG A 142 -16.85 25.09 -15.61
CA ARG A 142 -17.02 25.26 -14.15
C ARG A 142 -18.04 26.35 -13.89
N PHE A 143 -18.87 26.16 -12.87
CA PHE A 143 -19.77 27.18 -12.34
C PHE A 143 -19.01 27.98 -11.26
N ARG A 144 -19.01 29.34 -11.20
CA ARG A 144 -18.21 30.14 -10.22
C ARG A 144 -19.01 31.28 -9.56
N LEU A 145 -18.89 31.44 -8.22
CA LEU A 145 -19.22 32.62 -7.38
C LEU A 145 -18.24 32.68 -6.16
N GLY A 146 -17.81 33.87 -5.68
CA GLY A 146 -16.59 34.01 -4.84
C GLY A 146 -16.68 34.77 -3.49
N CYS A 147 -15.62 34.64 -2.67
CA CYS A 147 -15.07 35.44 -1.51
C CYS A 147 -14.48 34.49 -0.43
N ALA A 148 -13.68 34.84 0.59
CA ALA A 148 -12.68 35.87 0.90
C ALA A 148 -11.92 35.44 2.19
N LYS A 149 -10.59 35.57 2.18
CA LYS A 149 -9.57 35.88 3.22
C LYS A 149 -9.79 35.74 4.77
N GLU A 150 -8.66 35.30 5.39
CA GLU A 150 -7.99 35.74 6.66
C GLU A 150 -8.42 35.16 8.03
N LEU A 151 -7.46 34.54 8.78
CA LEU A 151 -7.25 34.72 10.23
C LEU A 151 -5.96 34.06 10.77
N ASP A 152 -5.41 34.72 11.79
CA ASP A 152 -4.03 34.71 12.30
C ASP A 152 -3.82 33.83 13.55
N CYS A 153 -2.54 33.55 13.85
CA CYS A 153 -2.02 32.72 14.95
C CYS A 153 -2.13 33.34 16.37
N ALA A 154 -2.13 32.50 17.41
CA ALA A 154 -1.77 32.89 18.78
C ALA A 154 -0.98 31.78 19.52
N ALA A 155 0.07 32.16 20.25
CA ALA A 155 0.89 31.30 21.11
C ALA A 155 1.00 31.90 22.52
N VAL A 156 1.00 31.06 23.58
CA VAL A 156 1.42 31.47 24.95
C VAL A 156 2.07 30.30 25.73
N ALA A 157 3.37 30.47 26.00
CA ALA A 157 4.18 30.35 27.25
C ALA A 157 4.06 29.17 28.28
N PRO A 158 5.17 28.92 29.04
CA PRO A 158 5.57 27.61 29.61
C PRO A 158 5.29 27.45 31.11
N CYS A 159 5.45 26.24 31.66
CA CYS A 159 5.45 25.99 33.11
C CYS A 159 6.54 25.00 33.58
N VAL A 160 7.36 25.51 34.51
CA VAL A 160 7.84 24.92 35.78
C VAL A 160 8.83 23.73 35.79
N GLU A 161 10.01 23.97 36.39
CA GLU A 161 11.04 22.99 36.78
C GLU A 161 10.65 22.17 38.03
N THR A 162 11.24 20.97 38.16
CA THR A 162 10.92 19.92 39.15
C THR A 162 11.94 19.92 40.31
N PRO A 163 11.57 19.60 41.57
CA PRO A 163 12.51 19.55 42.69
C PRO A 163 13.29 18.23 42.80
N GLU A 164 14.48 18.29 43.43
CA GLU A 164 15.45 17.20 43.60
C GLU A 164 15.11 16.19 44.72
N PRO A 165 15.59 14.93 44.63
CA PRO A 165 15.25 13.86 45.57
C PRO A 165 16.24 13.67 46.75
N PRO A 166 15.80 13.00 47.83
CA PRO A 166 16.61 12.66 49.01
C PRO A 166 17.47 11.37 48.86
N PRO A 167 18.45 11.13 49.75
CA PRO A 167 19.52 10.13 49.57
C PRO A 167 19.17 8.67 49.96
N GLU A 168 19.92 7.74 49.36
CA GLU A 168 19.68 6.29 49.33
C GLU A 168 20.43 5.46 50.40
N ILE A 169 19.81 4.34 50.83
CA ILE A 169 20.45 3.24 51.57
C ILE A 169 20.62 2.06 50.59
N ASN A 170 21.85 1.55 50.44
CA ASN A 170 22.19 0.58 49.40
C ASN A 170 21.98 -0.88 49.85
N TYR A 171 20.81 -1.43 49.51
CA TYR A 171 20.45 -2.85 49.69
C TYR A 171 20.91 -3.75 48.52
N LEU A 172 21.79 -3.26 47.62
CA LEU A 172 22.14 -3.89 46.33
C LEU A 172 23.62 -4.35 46.25
N ALA A 173 24.41 -4.24 47.32
CA ALA A 173 25.84 -4.59 47.29
C ALA A 173 26.06 -6.12 47.27
N LYS A 174 26.19 -6.68 46.06
CA LYS A 174 26.43 -8.12 45.78
C LYS A 174 27.76 -8.37 45.09
N ASP A 175 28.82 -7.68 45.50
CA ASP A 175 30.17 -7.90 44.96
C ASP A 175 31.00 -8.83 45.85
N TYR A 176 32.12 -9.33 45.31
CA TYR A 176 33.06 -10.18 46.04
C TYR A 176 33.43 -9.64 47.43
N ALA A 177 33.71 -8.33 47.54
CA ALA A 177 34.14 -7.72 48.79
C ALA A 177 33.01 -7.73 49.84
N SER A 178 31.79 -7.44 49.43
CA SER A 178 30.59 -7.44 50.27
C SER A 178 30.21 -8.86 50.69
N PHE A 179 30.27 -9.84 49.79
CA PHE A 179 30.05 -11.25 50.12
C PHE A 179 31.12 -11.81 51.06
N ARG A 180 32.40 -11.49 50.80
CA ARG A 180 33.52 -11.87 51.67
C ARG A 180 33.34 -11.29 53.07
N GLN A 181 32.98 -10.01 53.16
CA GLN A 181 32.71 -9.35 54.44
C GLN A 181 31.52 -10.01 55.16
N LEU A 182 30.42 -10.25 54.45
CA LEU A 182 29.22 -10.92 54.99
C LEU A 182 29.52 -12.34 55.50
N PHE A 183 30.29 -13.13 54.76
CA PHE A 183 30.67 -14.48 55.18
C PHE A 183 31.63 -14.47 56.37
N LEU A 184 32.58 -13.53 56.42
CA LEU A 184 33.46 -13.35 57.59
C LEU A 184 32.66 -12.92 58.84
N ASP A 185 31.73 -11.98 58.68
CA ASP A 185 30.85 -11.52 59.76
C ASP A 185 29.93 -12.65 60.26
N ARG A 186 29.45 -13.51 59.35
CA ARG A 186 28.63 -14.68 59.72
C ARG A 186 29.45 -15.76 60.44
N MET A 187 30.66 -16.07 59.99
CA MET A 187 31.52 -17.05 60.66
C MET A 187 31.97 -16.58 62.05
N ALA A 188 32.13 -15.28 62.25
CA ALA A 188 32.39 -14.72 63.58
C ALA A 188 31.26 -15.04 64.58
N LEU A 189 30.04 -15.28 64.09
CA LEU A 189 28.89 -15.68 64.90
C LEU A 189 28.74 -17.21 65.03
N ASP A 190 28.93 -17.95 63.93
CA ASP A 190 28.68 -19.41 63.90
C ASP A 190 29.88 -20.25 64.39
N ALA A 191 31.09 -19.74 64.22
CA ALA A 191 32.34 -20.41 64.59
C ALA A 191 33.28 -19.46 65.35
N PRO A 192 32.87 -18.92 66.52
CA PRO A 192 33.62 -17.88 67.26
C PRO A 192 35.00 -18.34 67.78
N VAL A 193 35.29 -19.64 67.73
CA VAL A 193 36.58 -20.23 68.10
C VAL A 193 37.62 -20.08 66.97
N TRP A 194 37.16 -19.94 65.72
CA TRP A 194 38.04 -19.69 64.58
C TRP A 194 38.33 -18.18 64.49
N GLN A 195 39.57 -17.81 64.87
CA GLN A 195 40.02 -16.41 64.95
C GLN A 195 41.02 -16.04 63.85
N GLU A 196 41.35 -16.99 62.98
CA GLU A 196 42.41 -16.84 61.99
C GLU A 196 42.01 -15.85 60.90
N ARG A 197 42.91 -14.91 60.59
CA ARG A 197 42.69 -13.82 59.61
C ARG A 197 43.87 -13.65 58.66
N HIS A 198 44.88 -14.51 58.76
CA HIS A 198 46.02 -14.50 57.87
C HIS A 198 45.64 -15.03 56.47
N VAL A 199 46.12 -14.34 55.44
CA VAL A 199 45.90 -14.69 54.02
C VAL A 199 46.22 -16.17 53.67
N PRO A 200 47.27 -16.82 54.21
CA PRO A 200 47.56 -18.23 53.90
C PRO A 200 46.67 -19.26 54.63
N ASP A 201 45.65 -18.85 55.39
CA ASP A 201 44.74 -19.79 56.07
C ASP A 201 43.77 -20.48 55.10
N ILE A 202 43.54 -21.78 55.31
CA ILE A 202 42.65 -22.57 54.46
C ILE A 202 41.19 -22.18 54.62
N GLY A 203 40.77 -21.73 55.81
CA GLY A 203 39.43 -21.22 56.06
C GLY A 203 39.18 -19.91 55.34
N ILE A 204 40.15 -18.99 55.36
CA ILE A 204 40.12 -17.76 54.57
C ILE A 204 40.06 -18.08 53.06
N ALA A 205 40.88 -19.01 52.57
CA ALA A 205 40.86 -19.39 51.15
C ALA A 205 39.52 -19.99 50.69
N LEU A 206 38.87 -20.82 51.52
CA LEU A 206 37.54 -21.37 51.23
C LEU A 206 36.47 -20.27 51.19
N VAL A 207 36.56 -19.30 52.09
CA VAL A 207 35.61 -18.17 52.17
C VAL A 207 35.77 -17.24 50.98
N GLU A 208 37.00 -17.01 50.54
CA GLU A 208 37.28 -16.26 49.31
C GLU A 208 36.79 -17.03 48.06
N THR A 209 36.94 -18.35 48.01
CA THR A 209 36.42 -19.18 46.91
C THR A 209 34.88 -19.16 46.86
N LEU A 210 34.22 -19.21 48.02
CA LEU A 210 32.77 -19.10 48.13
C LEU A 210 32.28 -17.69 47.77
N ALA A 211 32.97 -16.64 48.23
CA ALA A 211 32.68 -15.26 47.84
C ALA A 211 32.82 -15.05 46.32
N TYR A 212 33.85 -15.62 45.70
CA TYR A 212 34.01 -15.60 44.24
C TYR A 212 32.88 -16.35 43.51
N THR A 213 32.52 -17.54 43.98
CA THR A 213 31.42 -18.32 43.37
C THR A 213 30.07 -17.61 43.54
N ALA A 214 29.84 -16.96 44.70
CA ALA A 214 28.64 -16.18 44.96
C ALA A 214 28.56 -14.92 44.09
N ASP A 215 29.68 -14.20 43.92
CA ASP A 215 29.80 -13.07 42.99
C ASP A 215 29.53 -13.51 41.54
N TYR A 216 30.15 -14.62 41.10
CA TYR A 216 29.91 -15.20 39.78
C TYR A 216 28.45 -15.61 39.56
N LEU A 217 27.84 -16.34 40.50
CA LEU A 217 26.42 -16.70 40.41
C LEU A 217 25.51 -15.49 40.47
N SER A 218 25.83 -14.48 41.30
CA SER A 218 25.11 -13.22 41.36
C SER A 218 25.16 -12.50 40.02
N TYR A 219 26.33 -12.46 39.36
CA TYR A 219 26.47 -11.92 38.02
C TYR A 219 25.59 -12.65 37.00
N TYR A 220 25.54 -13.99 37.02
CA TYR A 220 24.65 -14.75 36.12
C TYR A 220 23.17 -14.46 36.40
N GLN A 221 22.78 -14.38 37.67
CA GLN A 221 21.41 -14.05 38.06
C GLN A 221 21.04 -12.64 37.60
N ASP A 222 21.92 -11.65 37.80
CA ASP A 222 21.69 -10.28 37.38
C ASP A 222 21.67 -10.17 35.84
N ALA A 223 22.48 -10.94 35.12
CA ALA A 223 22.44 -11.02 33.66
C ALA A 223 21.11 -11.59 33.14
N VAL A 224 20.60 -12.68 33.72
CA VAL A 224 19.30 -13.25 33.35
C VAL A 224 18.15 -12.34 33.76
N ALA A 225 18.20 -11.76 34.98
CA ALA A 225 17.19 -10.83 35.46
C ALA A 225 17.13 -9.56 34.60
N THR A 226 18.27 -9.11 34.08
CA THR A 226 18.33 -7.99 33.13
C THR A 226 17.53 -8.32 31.87
N GLU A 227 17.58 -9.56 31.36
CA GLU A 227 16.83 -9.98 30.17
C GLU A 227 15.34 -10.29 30.44
N ALA A 228 14.90 -10.33 31.70
CA ALA A 228 13.56 -10.78 32.08
C ALA A 228 12.43 -9.78 31.77
N TYR A 229 12.75 -8.49 31.59
CA TYR A 229 11.77 -7.45 31.30
C TYR A 229 12.18 -6.63 30.07
N LEU A 230 11.19 -6.18 29.29
CA LEU A 230 11.44 -5.38 28.08
C LEU A 230 12.32 -4.15 28.36
N ALA A 231 12.06 -3.43 29.45
CA ALA A 231 12.80 -2.21 29.79
C ALA A 231 14.30 -2.49 30.08
N THR A 232 14.61 -3.60 30.74
CA THR A 232 15.97 -3.96 31.18
C THR A 232 16.73 -4.78 30.14
N ALA A 233 16.04 -5.55 29.27
CA ALA A 233 16.66 -6.48 28.34
C ALA A 233 17.67 -5.78 27.41
N ARG A 234 18.84 -6.40 27.22
CA ARG A 234 19.93 -5.85 26.40
C ARG A 234 20.14 -6.64 25.11
N ARG A 235 19.74 -7.90 25.07
CA ARG A 235 19.86 -8.73 23.86
C ARG A 235 18.70 -8.49 22.91
N ARG A 236 18.99 -8.38 21.62
CA ARG A 236 18.01 -8.21 20.54
C ARG A 236 16.96 -9.32 20.53
N ILE A 237 17.40 -10.57 20.69
CA ILE A 237 16.48 -11.74 20.72
C ILE A 237 15.53 -11.65 21.92
N SER A 238 16.00 -11.28 23.11
CA SER A 238 15.15 -11.11 24.29
C SER A 238 14.13 -10.00 24.07
N VAL A 239 14.57 -8.84 23.59
CA VAL A 239 13.69 -7.68 23.29
C VAL A 239 12.64 -8.06 22.25
N ARG A 240 13.02 -8.75 21.17
CA ARG A 240 12.09 -9.25 20.13
C ARG A 240 11.03 -10.16 20.75
N ARG A 241 11.43 -11.11 21.60
CA ARG A 241 10.51 -12.06 22.25
C ARG A 241 9.55 -11.36 23.22
N HIS A 242 10.03 -10.38 23.99
CA HIS A 242 9.18 -9.56 24.86
C HIS A 242 8.21 -8.68 24.09
N ALA A 243 8.69 -8.00 23.04
CA ALA A 243 7.86 -7.14 22.21
C ALA A 243 6.74 -7.92 21.52
N ARG A 244 7.00 -9.17 21.14
CA ARG A 244 5.98 -10.07 20.57
C ARG A 244 4.85 -10.39 21.55
N LEU A 245 5.08 -10.37 22.88
CA LEU A 245 4.01 -10.59 23.86
C LEU A 245 2.95 -9.49 23.84
N VAL A 246 3.30 -8.30 23.34
CA VAL A 246 2.38 -7.16 23.17
C VAL A 246 2.02 -6.93 21.70
N ASP A 247 2.14 -7.98 20.88
CA ASP A 247 1.90 -7.96 19.43
C ASP A 247 2.72 -6.89 18.66
N TYR A 248 3.84 -6.44 19.26
CA TYR A 248 4.77 -5.52 18.61
C TYR A 248 5.84 -6.29 17.83
N ARG A 249 5.88 -6.05 16.52
CA ARG A 249 6.86 -6.65 15.62
C ARG A 249 8.07 -5.74 15.47
N MET A 250 9.17 -6.16 16.07
CA MET A 250 10.50 -5.59 15.84
C MET A 250 10.96 -5.97 14.42
N HIS A 251 11.28 -4.98 13.59
CA HIS A 251 11.75 -5.22 12.22
C HIS A 251 13.27 -5.27 12.10
N GLU A 252 13.76 -6.07 11.15
CA GLU A 252 15.17 -6.13 10.77
C GLU A 252 15.53 -5.18 9.62
N GLY A 253 14.63 -4.22 9.37
CA GLY A 253 14.76 -3.25 8.30
C GLY A 253 14.22 -3.81 6.99
N CYS A 254 14.52 -3.12 5.90
CA CYS A 254 14.14 -3.57 4.57
C CYS A 254 15.16 -3.10 3.54
N ASN A 255 15.31 -3.86 2.46
CA ASN A 255 16.16 -3.49 1.34
C ASN A 255 15.51 -2.39 0.49
N ALA A 256 16.36 -1.70 -0.27
CA ALA A 256 15.94 -0.67 -1.21
C ALA A 256 15.40 -1.30 -2.50
N ARG A 257 14.43 -0.64 -3.13
CA ARG A 257 13.94 -0.95 -4.49
C ARG A 257 14.39 0.14 -5.46
N ALA A 258 14.56 -0.22 -6.72
CA ALA A 258 14.88 0.70 -7.80
C ALA A 258 14.16 0.31 -9.08
N LEU A 259 13.96 1.28 -9.96
CA LEU A 259 13.49 1.05 -11.33
C LEU A 259 14.66 1.27 -12.29
N VAL A 260 14.99 0.24 -13.06
CA VAL A 260 16.11 0.26 -14.00
C VAL A 260 15.61 0.18 -15.42
N ALA A 261 15.93 1.18 -16.23
CA ALA A 261 15.71 1.18 -17.67
C ALA A 261 16.92 0.56 -18.38
N LEU A 262 16.68 -0.42 -19.25
CA LEU A 262 17.69 -1.03 -20.10
C LEU A 262 17.71 -0.36 -21.49
N GLN A 263 18.91 -0.14 -22.01
CA GLN A 263 19.11 0.42 -23.33
C GLN A 263 19.83 -0.53 -24.26
N LEU A 264 19.36 -0.57 -25.51
CA LEU A 264 19.95 -1.34 -26.58
C LEU A 264 20.07 -0.44 -27.83
N PRO A 265 21.19 -0.47 -28.56
CA PRO A 265 21.40 0.41 -29.71
C PRO A 265 20.53 0.04 -30.92
N ALA A 266 20.24 -1.24 -31.13
CA ALA A 266 19.43 -1.73 -32.24
C ALA A 266 18.87 -3.13 -31.96
N GLY A 267 17.73 -3.46 -32.58
CA GLY A 267 17.10 -4.77 -32.48
C GLY A 267 16.42 -5.03 -31.14
N GLU A 268 16.35 -6.30 -30.76
CA GLU A 268 15.73 -6.76 -29.52
C GLU A 268 16.60 -7.84 -28.88
N ALA A 269 16.60 -7.92 -27.54
CA ALA A 269 17.29 -8.95 -26.78
C ALA A 269 16.41 -9.45 -25.63
N THR A 270 16.23 -10.76 -25.53
CA THR A 270 15.49 -11.40 -24.44
C THR A 270 16.47 -11.91 -23.38
N LEU A 271 16.18 -11.62 -22.11
CA LEU A 271 17.02 -11.92 -20.96
C LEU A 271 16.20 -12.60 -19.86
N GLU A 272 16.74 -13.66 -19.28
CA GLU A 272 16.18 -14.32 -18.09
C GLU A 272 16.44 -13.47 -16.84
N LEU A 273 15.41 -13.19 -16.05
CA LEU A 273 15.48 -12.32 -14.88
C LEU A 273 16.35 -12.88 -13.76
N ASP A 274 16.33 -14.20 -13.54
CA ASP A 274 17.11 -14.87 -12.51
C ASP A 274 18.63 -14.87 -12.79
N ASN A 275 19.00 -14.68 -14.05
CA ASN A 275 20.37 -14.63 -14.54
C ASN A 275 20.94 -13.20 -14.54
N LEU A 276 20.11 -12.18 -14.39
CA LEU A 276 20.51 -10.77 -14.48
C LEU A 276 21.00 -10.23 -13.13
N LEU A 277 22.12 -9.51 -13.17
CA LEU A 277 22.66 -8.74 -12.05
C LEU A 277 22.90 -7.30 -12.51
N LEU A 278 22.46 -6.34 -11.70
CA LEU A 278 22.65 -4.92 -11.94
C LEU A 278 23.52 -4.35 -10.82
N LEU A 279 24.52 -3.54 -11.15
CA LEU A 279 25.55 -3.16 -10.20
C LEU A 279 25.78 -1.66 -10.13
N VAL A 280 26.03 -1.20 -8.91
CA VAL A 280 26.56 0.12 -8.61
C VAL A 280 28.07 -0.03 -8.38
N PRO A 281 28.91 0.70 -9.13
CA PRO A 281 30.34 0.71 -8.92
C PRO A 281 30.69 1.09 -7.47
N PRO A 282 31.80 0.56 -6.93
CA PRO A 282 32.26 0.99 -5.61
C PRO A 282 32.61 2.49 -5.64
N PRO A 283 32.52 3.22 -4.51
CA PRO A 283 32.72 4.67 -4.48
C PRO A 283 34.05 5.16 -5.08
N ALA A 284 35.10 4.32 -5.06
CA ALA A 284 36.40 4.61 -5.67
C ALA A 284 36.39 4.60 -7.21
N GLN A 285 35.31 4.12 -7.84
CA GLN A 285 35.11 4.02 -9.29
C GLN A 285 33.81 4.72 -9.71
N ALA A 286 33.48 5.85 -9.08
CA ALA A 286 32.25 6.60 -9.37
C ALA A 286 32.10 7.00 -10.86
N ASP A 287 33.21 7.20 -11.58
CA ASP A 287 33.24 7.52 -13.03
C ASP A 287 33.34 6.28 -13.93
N ALA A 288 32.86 5.12 -13.47
CA ALA A 288 32.89 3.89 -14.25
C ALA A 288 32.09 4.01 -15.56
N THR A 289 32.63 3.47 -16.64
CA THR A 289 31.92 3.40 -17.92
C THR A 289 30.73 2.45 -17.80
N PRO A 290 29.50 2.88 -18.15
CA PRO A 290 28.34 2.00 -18.15
C PRO A 290 28.45 0.85 -19.17
N GLY A 291 27.86 -0.30 -18.85
CA GLY A 291 27.80 -1.45 -19.76
C GLY A 291 27.95 -2.81 -19.09
N GLY A 292 28.20 -3.83 -19.93
CA GLY A 292 28.31 -5.23 -19.52
C GLY A 292 29.63 -5.58 -18.84
N LEU A 293 29.55 -6.35 -17.76
CA LEU A 293 30.69 -6.98 -17.10
C LEU A 293 30.77 -8.47 -17.46
N ASN A 294 31.97 -8.96 -17.71
CA ASN A 294 32.23 -10.41 -17.76
C ASN A 294 32.42 -11.00 -16.35
N ALA A 295 32.44 -12.33 -16.25
CA ALA A 295 32.56 -13.04 -14.96
C ALA A 295 33.77 -12.60 -14.12
N GLY A 296 34.94 -12.39 -14.73
CA GLY A 296 36.15 -11.96 -14.00
C GLY A 296 36.06 -10.52 -13.48
N GLN A 297 35.40 -9.63 -14.23
CA GLN A 297 35.13 -8.26 -13.81
C GLN A 297 34.08 -8.21 -12.69
N LEU A 298 33.03 -9.03 -12.78
CA LEU A 298 32.00 -9.15 -11.75
C LEU A 298 32.59 -9.56 -10.40
N GLU A 299 33.41 -10.61 -10.37
CA GLU A 299 34.06 -11.08 -9.14
C GLU A 299 34.97 -10.00 -8.53
N LYS A 300 35.70 -9.26 -9.37
CA LYS A 300 36.53 -8.14 -8.92
C LYS A 300 35.67 -6.99 -8.36
N ALA A 301 34.56 -6.65 -9.00
CA ALA A 301 33.65 -5.60 -8.55
C ALA A 301 33.04 -5.95 -7.18
N ARG A 302 32.57 -7.19 -7.00
CA ARG A 302 32.09 -7.71 -5.72
C ARG A 302 33.14 -7.62 -4.61
N ALA A 303 34.36 -8.08 -4.89
CA ALA A 303 35.47 -8.01 -3.93
C ALA A 303 35.86 -6.57 -3.53
N GLN A 304 35.53 -5.58 -4.36
CA GLN A 304 35.76 -4.17 -4.11
C GLN A 304 34.57 -3.44 -3.47
N GLY A 305 33.47 -4.16 -3.18
CA GLY A 305 32.28 -3.60 -2.53
C GLY A 305 31.29 -2.94 -3.48
N ALA A 306 31.21 -3.39 -4.75
CA ALA A 306 30.10 -3.02 -5.63
C ALA A 306 28.77 -3.48 -5.01
N LEU A 307 27.75 -2.63 -5.08
CA LEU A 307 26.40 -2.99 -4.65
C LEU A 307 25.68 -3.72 -5.77
N VAL A 308 24.91 -4.74 -5.44
CA VAL A 308 24.20 -5.58 -6.41
C VAL A 308 22.69 -5.43 -6.21
N PHE A 309 22.00 -5.32 -7.33
CA PHE A 309 20.55 -5.31 -7.44
C PHE A 309 20.12 -6.47 -8.34
N GLU A 310 19.07 -7.16 -7.93
CA GLU A 310 18.50 -8.29 -8.67
C GLU A 310 17.07 -7.95 -9.12
N PRO A 311 16.64 -8.41 -10.31
CA PRO A 311 15.27 -8.17 -10.76
C PRO A 311 14.23 -8.86 -9.88
N MET A 312 13.11 -8.17 -9.68
CA MET A 312 11.92 -8.71 -9.04
C MET A 312 10.92 -9.15 -10.12
N ALA A 313 10.50 -10.42 -10.07
CA ALA A 313 9.51 -10.96 -11.00
C ALA A 313 8.12 -10.37 -10.75
N LEU A 314 7.70 -9.40 -11.57
CA LEU A 314 6.35 -8.85 -11.56
C LEU A 314 5.38 -9.80 -12.26
N ASP A 315 4.23 -10.08 -11.64
CA ASP A 315 3.13 -10.88 -12.20
C ASP A 315 3.56 -12.24 -12.79
N GLY A 316 4.60 -12.85 -12.20
CA GLY A 316 5.13 -14.15 -12.62
C GLY A 316 6.04 -14.13 -13.85
N ALA A 317 6.45 -12.95 -14.33
CA ALA A 317 7.39 -12.82 -15.43
C ALA A 317 8.76 -13.44 -15.07
N THR A 318 9.30 -14.27 -15.96
CA THR A 318 10.64 -14.86 -15.81
C THR A 318 11.68 -14.23 -16.75
N THR A 319 11.22 -13.50 -17.77
CA THR A 319 12.07 -12.89 -18.80
C THR A 319 11.66 -11.44 -19.05
N ILE A 320 12.61 -10.63 -19.53
CA ILE A 320 12.35 -9.33 -20.15
C ILE A 320 12.86 -9.33 -21.60
N THR A 321 12.09 -8.73 -22.51
CA THR A 321 12.56 -8.43 -23.87
C THR A 321 12.87 -6.94 -23.98
N VAL A 322 14.13 -6.61 -24.21
CA VAL A 322 14.61 -5.23 -24.36
C VAL A 322 14.56 -4.86 -25.83
N SER A 323 13.74 -3.89 -26.20
CA SER A 323 13.62 -3.41 -27.58
C SER A 323 14.28 -2.04 -27.77
N ALA A 324 15.02 -1.86 -28.88
CA ALA A 324 15.57 -0.55 -29.23
C ALA A 324 14.47 0.51 -29.43
N ALA A 325 13.29 0.09 -29.92
CA ALA A 325 12.13 0.97 -30.09
C ALA A 325 11.58 1.52 -28.76
N HIS A 326 11.81 0.81 -27.65
CA HIS A 326 11.35 1.19 -26.30
C HIS A 326 12.36 2.04 -25.51
N CYS A 327 13.56 2.26 -26.07
CA CYS A 327 14.62 3.01 -25.38
C CYS A 327 14.32 4.52 -25.30
N ALA A 328 13.57 5.08 -26.25
CA ALA A 328 13.27 6.50 -26.37
C ALA A 328 11.94 6.70 -27.12
N ILE A 329 10.83 6.65 -26.38
CA ILE A 329 9.49 6.75 -26.93
C ILE A 329 9.04 8.21 -26.81
N ARG A 330 8.62 8.80 -27.94
CA ARG A 330 8.18 10.20 -28.01
C ARG A 330 6.72 10.33 -27.60
N PHE A 331 6.39 11.41 -26.90
CA PHE A 331 5.01 11.80 -26.67
C PHE A 331 4.43 12.50 -27.90
N TYR A 332 3.16 12.26 -28.18
CA TYR A 332 2.45 12.92 -29.25
C TYR A 332 1.68 14.14 -28.73
N THR A 333 1.91 15.30 -29.34
CA THR A 333 1.27 16.57 -28.96
C THR A 333 0.05 16.92 -29.82
N TRP A 334 -0.42 15.99 -30.67
CA TRP A 334 -1.47 16.23 -31.69
C TRP A 334 -1.17 17.39 -32.65
N GLY A 335 0.10 17.78 -32.74
CA GLY A 335 0.58 18.89 -33.55
C GLY A 335 0.22 20.27 -32.98
N ASP A 336 -0.06 20.36 -31.69
CA ASP A 336 -0.05 21.62 -30.94
C ASP A 336 1.35 21.90 -30.36
N GLU A 337 1.59 23.16 -29.98
CA GLU A 337 2.89 23.68 -29.56
C GLU A 337 2.83 24.27 -28.14
N LEU A 338 3.99 24.37 -27.46
CA LEU A 338 4.09 24.73 -26.03
C LEU A 338 3.22 23.81 -25.15
N CYS A 339 3.45 22.50 -25.23
CA CYS A 339 2.64 21.47 -24.57
C CYS A 339 3.32 20.91 -23.32
N CYS A 340 2.57 20.75 -22.23
CA CYS A 340 2.99 19.97 -21.06
C CYS A 340 1.85 19.04 -20.60
N LEU A 341 2.17 17.83 -20.12
CA LEU A 341 1.21 17.00 -19.37
C LEU A 341 1.06 17.60 -17.97
N PRO A 342 -0.13 18.03 -17.55
CA PRO A 342 -0.30 18.67 -16.26
C PRO A 342 -0.13 17.69 -15.09
N ARG A 343 0.22 18.24 -13.92
CA ARG A 343 0.15 17.53 -12.63
C ARG A 343 -1.22 16.86 -12.47
N GLY A 344 -1.22 15.61 -12.05
CA GLY A 344 -2.42 14.78 -11.90
C GLY A 344 -2.79 13.99 -13.15
N SER A 345 -2.06 14.11 -14.26
CA SER A 345 -2.34 13.32 -15.47
C SER A 345 -2.18 11.83 -15.21
N THR A 346 -3.11 11.05 -15.77
CA THR A 346 -3.18 9.57 -15.71
C THR A 346 -3.20 8.92 -17.09
N GLN A 347 -2.98 9.69 -18.15
CA GLN A 347 -2.99 9.24 -19.53
C GLN A 347 -2.03 10.05 -20.39
N ALA A 348 -1.51 9.44 -21.45
CA ALA A 348 -0.69 10.10 -22.46
C ALA A 348 -0.83 9.38 -23.81
N VAL A 349 -0.44 10.07 -24.89
CA VAL A 349 -0.36 9.48 -26.23
C VAL A 349 1.09 9.42 -26.66
N LEU A 350 1.52 8.26 -27.12
CA LEU A 350 2.87 7.97 -27.56
C LEU A 350 2.91 7.80 -29.08
N VAL A 351 4.01 8.20 -29.70
CA VAL A 351 4.25 8.00 -31.13
C VAL A 351 4.75 6.58 -31.37
N ASP A 352 4.06 5.82 -32.23
CA ASP A 352 4.43 4.47 -32.61
C ASP A 352 5.04 4.47 -34.03
N PRO A 353 6.37 4.46 -34.17
CA PRO A 353 6.97 4.48 -35.49
C PRO A 353 6.70 3.18 -36.24
N PRO A 354 6.65 3.21 -37.59
CA PRO A 354 6.56 1.98 -38.37
C PRO A 354 7.79 1.09 -38.11
N ALA A 355 7.57 -0.22 -37.96
CA ALA A 355 8.64 -1.16 -37.70
C ALA A 355 9.65 -1.16 -38.85
N VAL A 356 10.94 -1.03 -38.52
CA VAL A 356 12.02 -1.16 -39.50
C VAL A 356 12.21 -2.65 -39.79
N PRO A 357 12.10 -3.12 -41.04
CA PRO A 357 12.27 -4.53 -41.35
C PRO A 357 13.71 -4.98 -41.03
N SER A 358 13.84 -5.92 -40.11
CA SER A 358 15.12 -6.55 -39.75
C SER A 358 15.50 -7.60 -40.78
N GLY A 359 16.30 -7.23 -41.77
CA GLY A 359 16.94 -8.19 -42.68
C GLY A 359 17.91 -7.51 -43.66
N PRO A 360 19.05 -8.13 -43.99
CA PRO A 360 19.93 -7.60 -45.03
C PRO A 360 19.19 -7.68 -46.37
N ALA A 361 19.20 -6.59 -47.13
CA ALA A 361 18.71 -6.56 -48.50
C ALA A 361 19.51 -7.57 -49.35
N THR A 362 18.99 -8.78 -49.52
CA THR A 362 19.47 -9.71 -50.54
C THR A 362 19.28 -9.05 -51.89
N THR A 363 20.41 -8.66 -52.49
CA THR A 363 20.49 -8.18 -53.86
C THR A 363 19.93 -9.28 -54.78
N PRO A 364 18.96 -8.98 -55.68
CA PRO A 364 18.50 -9.98 -56.63
C PRO A 364 19.65 -10.37 -57.56
N GLY A 365 20.13 -11.60 -57.42
CA GLY A 365 21.05 -12.22 -58.37
C GLY A 365 20.39 -12.35 -59.73
N THR A 366 21.08 -11.86 -60.76
CA THR A 366 20.73 -12.02 -62.17
C THR A 366 20.83 -13.50 -62.58
N GLY A 367 19.71 -14.21 -62.49
CA GLY A 367 19.51 -15.54 -63.07
C GLY A 367 18.75 -15.43 -64.38
N THR A 368 19.41 -15.75 -65.49
CA THR A 368 18.79 -15.97 -66.81
C THR A 368 18.21 -17.39 -66.85
N GLY A 369 16.99 -17.54 -67.39
CA GLY A 369 16.37 -18.85 -67.59
C GLY A 369 14.95 -18.77 -68.16
N ASP A 370 14.83 -19.09 -69.45
CA ASP A 370 13.62 -19.20 -70.28
C ASP A 370 12.55 -20.16 -69.74
N GLY A 371 11.30 -19.95 -70.19
CA GLY A 371 10.34 -21.03 -70.44
C GLY A 371 8.92 -20.74 -70.00
N GLY A 372 8.02 -20.48 -70.96
CA GLY A 372 6.69 -19.94 -70.73
C GLY A 372 5.63 -20.87 -70.13
N ASN A 373 4.58 -20.26 -69.55
CA ASN A 373 3.19 -20.59 -69.87
C ASN A 373 2.21 -19.52 -69.33
N THR A 374 1.28 -19.16 -70.22
CA THR A 374 -0.09 -18.59 -70.13
C THR A 374 -0.57 -17.83 -68.87
N PRO A 375 -1.17 -16.62 -69.03
CA PRO A 375 -1.68 -15.83 -67.90
C PRO A 375 -3.11 -16.25 -67.51
N THR A 376 -3.29 -16.66 -66.26
CA THR A 376 -4.59 -16.60 -65.58
C THR A 376 -4.61 -15.36 -64.70
N VAL A 377 -5.47 -14.39 -65.05
CA VAL A 377 -5.73 -13.21 -64.24
C VAL A 377 -6.62 -13.63 -63.07
N GLU A 378 -6.00 -14.04 -61.97
CA GLU A 378 -6.65 -14.00 -60.66
C GLU A 378 -6.43 -12.60 -60.08
N VAL A 379 -7.52 -11.86 -59.94
CA VAL A 379 -7.57 -10.65 -59.13
C VAL A 379 -7.45 -11.10 -57.67
N ALA A 380 -6.23 -11.35 -57.23
CA ALA A 380 -5.92 -11.48 -55.82
C ALA A 380 -6.23 -10.15 -55.16
N ARG A 381 -7.29 -10.12 -54.35
CA ARG A 381 -7.50 -9.07 -53.35
C ARG A 381 -6.27 -9.06 -52.46
N MET A 382 -5.37 -8.11 -52.69
CA MET A 382 -4.35 -7.76 -51.72
C MET A 382 -5.11 -7.27 -50.49
N ALA A 383 -5.24 -8.13 -49.48
CA ALA A 383 -5.47 -7.67 -48.12
C ALA A 383 -4.30 -6.73 -47.81
N VAL A 384 -4.60 -5.44 -47.65
CA VAL A 384 -3.64 -4.45 -47.16
C VAL A 384 -3.22 -4.95 -45.79
N ALA A 385 -2.02 -5.53 -45.69
CA ALA A 385 -1.47 -5.95 -44.41
C ALA A 385 -1.42 -4.73 -43.49
N ALA A 386 -1.97 -4.85 -42.29
CA ALA A 386 -1.95 -3.79 -41.29
C ALA A 386 -0.49 -3.31 -41.08
N PRO A 387 -0.25 -2.01 -40.96
CA PRO A 387 1.10 -1.48 -40.81
C PRO A 387 1.73 -2.07 -39.54
N GLN A 388 2.95 -2.60 -39.68
CA GLN A 388 3.67 -3.24 -38.59
C GLN A 388 4.15 -2.18 -37.60
N ARG A 389 3.69 -2.28 -36.34
CA ARG A 389 3.99 -1.36 -35.22
C ARG A 389 5.32 -1.71 -34.57
N ALA A 390 6.09 -0.70 -34.14
CA ALA A 390 7.38 -0.90 -33.49
C ALA A 390 7.26 -1.02 -31.97
N LEU A 391 6.24 -0.40 -31.37
CA LEU A 391 6.01 -0.49 -29.93
C LEU A 391 5.19 -1.75 -29.59
N THR A 392 5.80 -2.67 -28.84
CA THR A 392 5.17 -3.89 -28.29
C THR A 392 4.73 -3.78 -26.83
N LEU A 393 4.36 -2.57 -26.35
CA LEU A 393 3.93 -2.34 -24.97
C LEU A 393 2.59 -3.02 -24.65
N GLN A 394 2.43 -3.48 -23.41
CA GLN A 394 1.24 -4.17 -22.90
C GLN A 394 0.79 -3.62 -21.54
N VAL A 395 -0.44 -3.96 -21.15
CA VAL A 395 -0.93 -3.72 -19.78
C VAL A 395 -0.01 -4.45 -18.81
N GLY A 396 0.44 -3.75 -17.76
CA GLY A 396 1.39 -4.25 -16.77
C GLY A 396 2.83 -3.79 -16.99
N ASP A 397 3.18 -3.29 -18.18
CA ASP A 397 4.51 -2.75 -18.47
C ASP A 397 4.78 -1.47 -17.68
N LEU A 398 6.06 -1.24 -17.36
CA LEU A 398 6.54 -0.07 -16.63
C LEU A 398 7.09 0.96 -17.62
N LEU A 399 6.67 2.22 -17.49
CA LEU A 399 7.27 3.34 -18.19
C LEU A 399 7.93 4.31 -17.21
N ILE A 400 9.09 4.86 -17.59
CA ILE A 400 9.67 6.03 -16.91
C ILE A 400 9.56 7.22 -17.86
N PHE A 401 8.92 8.28 -17.40
CA PHE A 401 8.89 9.57 -18.06
C PHE A 401 10.02 10.43 -17.55
N GLU A 402 10.76 11.04 -18.46
CA GLU A 402 11.99 11.78 -18.15
C GLU A 402 12.05 13.05 -18.99
N GLU A 403 12.28 14.19 -18.32
CA GLU A 403 12.76 15.41 -18.98
C GLU A 403 14.20 15.19 -19.45
N VAL A 404 14.44 15.28 -20.76
CA VAL A 404 15.74 15.02 -21.40
C VAL A 404 16.41 16.28 -21.94
N LEU A 405 15.68 17.39 -22.04
CA LEU A 405 16.19 18.70 -22.42
C LEU A 405 15.73 19.75 -21.40
N GLY A 406 16.63 20.63 -20.97
CA GLY A 406 16.23 21.76 -20.13
C GLY A 406 15.21 22.64 -20.88
N PRO A 407 14.02 22.92 -20.33
CA PRO A 407 12.93 23.58 -21.06
C PRO A 407 13.27 25.04 -21.45
N VAL A 408 14.22 25.67 -20.76
CA VAL A 408 14.63 27.06 -21.06
C VAL A 408 15.77 27.09 -22.09
N THR A 409 16.75 26.19 -21.97
CA THR A 409 18.00 26.25 -22.74
C THR A 409 18.01 25.31 -23.94
N GLY A 410 17.25 24.21 -23.89
CA GLY A 410 17.29 23.10 -24.82
C GLY A 410 18.58 22.28 -24.73
N ASN A 411 19.37 22.45 -23.68
CA ASN A 411 20.58 21.67 -23.44
C ASN A 411 20.24 20.44 -22.59
N PRO A 412 20.64 19.21 -22.99
CA PRO A 412 20.45 18.02 -22.16
C PRO A 412 21.06 18.13 -20.76
N ALA A 413 22.17 18.86 -20.60
CA ALA A 413 22.83 19.02 -19.30
C ALA A 413 22.03 19.86 -18.29
N ASP A 414 21.04 20.64 -18.77
CA ASP A 414 20.19 21.49 -17.94
C ASP A 414 18.82 20.86 -17.67
N ALA A 415 18.58 19.62 -18.11
CA ALA A 415 17.34 18.90 -17.85
C ALA A 415 17.19 18.63 -16.34
N ASN A 416 16.01 18.87 -15.78
CA ASN A 416 15.77 18.70 -14.35
C ASN A 416 15.64 17.21 -13.97
N PRO A 417 16.57 16.62 -13.20
CA PRO A 417 16.49 15.21 -12.84
C PRO A 417 15.34 14.89 -11.88
N GLU A 418 14.76 15.90 -11.22
CA GLU A 418 13.54 15.76 -10.40
C GLU A 418 12.28 15.58 -11.26
N HIS A 419 12.32 15.94 -12.55
CA HIS A 419 11.20 15.78 -13.48
C HIS A 419 11.24 14.39 -14.14
N ARG A 420 11.26 13.37 -13.28
CA ARG A 420 11.23 11.95 -13.67
C ARG A 420 10.18 11.23 -12.86
N HIS A 421 9.31 10.50 -13.54
CA HIS A 421 8.21 9.79 -12.88
C HIS A 421 7.97 8.44 -13.53
N ALA A 422 7.72 7.41 -12.73
CA ALA A 422 7.45 6.07 -13.21
C ALA A 422 5.97 5.75 -13.09
N VAL A 423 5.44 5.06 -14.09
CA VAL A 423 4.04 4.65 -14.15
C VAL A 423 3.94 3.20 -14.60
N ARG A 424 2.89 2.51 -14.18
CA ARG A 424 2.55 1.17 -14.67
C ARG A 424 1.30 1.22 -15.52
N LEU A 425 1.36 0.63 -16.71
CA LEU A 425 0.28 0.72 -17.70
C LEU A 425 -0.93 -0.11 -17.27
N THR A 426 -2.09 0.53 -17.18
CA THR A 426 -3.39 -0.12 -16.93
C THR A 426 -4.20 -0.31 -18.21
N SER A 427 -3.93 0.51 -19.22
CA SER A 427 -4.55 0.43 -20.55
C SER A 427 -3.53 0.80 -21.63
N VAL A 428 -3.56 0.05 -22.73
CA VAL A 428 -2.72 0.28 -23.92
C VAL A 428 -3.59 0.11 -25.15
N GLN A 429 -3.84 1.20 -25.87
CA GLN A 429 -4.77 1.24 -27.00
C GLN A 429 -4.06 1.76 -28.27
N PRO A 430 -3.90 0.92 -29.30
CA PRO A 430 -3.38 1.37 -30.59
C PRO A 430 -4.40 2.26 -31.29
N ILE A 431 -4.02 3.50 -31.59
CA ILE A 431 -4.86 4.46 -32.33
C ILE A 431 -4.10 5.00 -33.55
N ALA A 432 -4.76 5.80 -34.38
CA ALA A 432 -4.14 6.56 -35.46
C ALA A 432 -4.70 7.99 -35.47
N ASP A 433 -3.88 8.99 -35.75
CA ASP A 433 -4.38 10.37 -35.90
C ASP A 433 -5.27 10.45 -37.15
N PRO A 434 -6.55 10.85 -37.05
CA PRO A 434 -7.44 10.98 -38.20
C PRO A 434 -7.02 12.08 -39.20
N LEU A 435 -6.18 13.03 -38.80
CA LEU A 435 -5.72 14.13 -39.66
C LEU A 435 -4.63 13.70 -40.64
N ASP A 436 -3.67 12.87 -40.22
CA ASP A 436 -2.49 12.52 -41.03
C ASP A 436 -2.16 11.02 -41.07
N GLY A 437 -2.89 10.18 -40.33
CA GLY A 437 -2.70 8.74 -40.29
C GLY A 437 -1.50 8.27 -39.46
N THR A 438 -0.87 9.16 -38.67
CA THR A 438 0.24 8.80 -37.77
C THR A 438 -0.20 7.69 -36.82
N LEU A 439 0.60 6.63 -36.70
CA LEU A 439 0.35 5.53 -35.77
C LEU A 439 0.73 5.96 -34.36
N LEU A 440 -0.21 5.76 -33.43
CA LEU A 440 -0.11 6.23 -32.06
C LEU A 440 -0.49 5.11 -31.09
N LEU A 441 -0.10 5.30 -29.83
CA LEU A 441 -0.46 4.43 -28.73
C LEU A 441 -0.97 5.28 -27.57
N GLN A 442 -2.26 5.16 -27.26
CA GLN A 442 -2.84 5.78 -26.07
C GLN A 442 -2.60 4.87 -24.87
N VAL A 443 -1.97 5.42 -23.84
CA VAL A 443 -1.63 4.71 -22.62
C VAL A 443 -2.27 5.38 -21.42
N SER A 444 -2.70 4.58 -20.45
CA SER A 444 -3.25 5.04 -19.17
C SER A 444 -2.61 4.29 -18.02
N TRP A 445 -2.60 4.91 -16.84
CA TRP A 445 -2.08 4.33 -15.61
C TRP A 445 -2.98 4.67 -14.41
N ASP A 446 -2.69 4.04 -13.28
CA ASP A 446 -3.49 4.17 -12.07
C ASP A 446 -3.42 5.60 -11.48
N PRO A 447 -4.51 6.14 -10.89
CA PRO A 447 -4.49 7.45 -10.22
C PRO A 447 -3.44 7.57 -9.10
N CYS A 448 -3.04 6.48 -8.47
CA CYS A 448 -1.97 6.47 -7.49
C CYS A 448 -0.60 6.81 -8.09
N ASP A 449 -0.42 6.56 -9.39
CA ASP A 449 0.77 6.89 -10.18
C ASP A 449 0.59 8.23 -10.95
N ALA A 450 -0.41 9.05 -10.64
CA ALA A 450 -0.64 10.33 -11.31
C ALA A 450 0.58 11.27 -11.21
N LEU A 451 0.84 12.06 -12.26
CA LEU A 451 2.04 12.90 -12.33
C LEU A 451 2.09 13.91 -11.16
N PRO A 452 3.21 14.00 -10.41
CA PRO A 452 3.33 14.94 -9.29
C PRO A 452 3.65 16.38 -9.71
N PHE A 453 4.03 16.60 -10.97
CA PHE A 453 4.42 17.89 -11.56
C PHE A 453 3.96 17.99 -13.03
N ASP A 454 4.05 19.19 -13.60
CA ASP A 454 3.81 19.41 -15.03
C ASP A 454 5.02 18.91 -15.84
N LEU A 455 4.81 17.98 -16.77
CA LEU A 455 5.87 17.40 -17.60
C LEU A 455 5.83 18.03 -19.00
N CYS A 456 6.81 18.88 -19.33
CA CYS A 456 6.81 19.57 -20.60
C CYS A 456 7.29 18.71 -21.77
N LEU A 457 6.50 18.70 -22.84
CA LEU A 457 6.71 17.91 -24.06
C LEU A 457 7.34 18.77 -25.17
N SER A 458 6.90 20.02 -25.28
CA SER A 458 7.43 21.01 -26.23
C SER A 458 7.44 22.40 -25.62
N VAL A 459 8.45 23.19 -25.95
CA VAL A 459 8.65 24.55 -25.43
C VAL A 459 9.25 25.46 -26.50
N ARG A 460 9.11 26.77 -26.32
CA ARG A 460 9.75 27.78 -27.19
C ARG A 460 10.91 28.43 -26.43
N LYS A 461 12.10 28.46 -27.04
CA LYS A 461 13.25 29.15 -26.44
C LYS A 461 12.97 30.64 -26.21
N PRO A 462 13.55 31.26 -25.17
CA PRO A 462 13.48 32.69 -24.98
C PRO A 462 14.17 33.45 -26.13
N SER A 463 13.83 34.74 -26.28
CA SER A 463 14.47 35.66 -27.23
C SER A 463 16.00 35.69 -27.05
N PRO A 464 16.81 35.76 -28.13
CA PRO A 464 16.44 36.06 -29.52
C PRO A 464 16.16 34.84 -30.41
N ASP A 465 16.50 33.62 -29.98
CA ASP A 465 16.45 32.44 -30.83
C ASP A 465 15.02 32.00 -31.18
N CYS A 466 14.08 32.12 -30.22
CA CYS A 466 12.65 31.82 -30.38
C CYS A 466 12.32 30.45 -31.04
N ALA A 467 13.29 29.54 -31.11
CA ALA A 467 13.17 28.26 -31.78
C ALA A 467 12.32 27.28 -30.98
N TRP A 468 11.59 26.43 -31.71
CA TRP A 468 10.81 25.35 -31.14
C TRP A 468 11.69 24.18 -30.70
N LEU A 469 11.46 23.73 -29.48
CA LEU A 469 12.01 22.50 -28.94
C LEU A 469 10.88 21.50 -28.78
N HIS A 470 11.01 20.36 -29.46
CA HIS A 470 10.16 19.19 -29.29
C HIS A 470 10.93 18.11 -28.53
N ASP A 471 10.24 17.05 -28.12
CA ASP A 471 10.83 15.90 -27.43
C ASP A 471 11.60 16.33 -26.17
N VAL A 472 11.10 17.36 -25.47
CA VAL A 472 11.66 17.86 -24.20
C VAL A 472 11.64 16.78 -23.13
N SER A 473 10.58 15.97 -23.14
CA SER A 473 10.44 14.77 -22.32
C SER A 473 10.21 13.54 -23.17
N LEU A 474 10.70 12.39 -22.72
CA LEU A 474 10.57 11.09 -23.38
C LEU A 474 10.08 10.02 -22.39
N ALA A 475 9.44 8.98 -22.91
CA ALA A 475 9.11 7.77 -22.16
C ALA A 475 10.14 6.65 -22.43
N ARG A 476 10.45 5.86 -21.39
CA ARG A 476 11.35 4.69 -21.43
C ARG A 476 10.53 3.44 -21.09
N GLY A 477 10.52 2.42 -21.95
CA GLY A 477 9.68 1.22 -21.76
C GLY A 477 10.39 -0.05 -21.31
N ASN A 478 11.71 -0.18 -21.51
CA ASN A 478 12.50 -1.34 -21.08
C ASN A 478 12.81 -1.31 -19.57
N VAL A 479 11.78 -1.18 -18.73
CA VAL A 479 11.95 -0.88 -17.29
C VAL A 479 11.72 -2.14 -16.44
N LEU A 480 12.66 -2.40 -15.54
CA LEU A 480 12.63 -3.47 -14.55
C LEU A 480 12.45 -2.90 -13.15
N LEU A 481 11.65 -3.58 -12.32
CA LEU A 481 11.72 -3.41 -10.88
C LEU A 481 12.84 -4.30 -10.34
N VAL A 482 13.76 -3.73 -9.59
CA VAL A 482 14.86 -4.44 -8.95
C VAL A 482 14.94 -4.08 -7.47
N ASP A 483 15.55 -4.93 -6.67
CA ASP A 483 15.82 -4.65 -5.27
C ASP A 483 17.26 -4.97 -4.89
N HIS A 484 17.73 -4.36 -3.80
CA HIS A 484 19.11 -4.47 -3.35
C HIS A 484 19.36 -5.78 -2.61
N GLY A 485 20.45 -6.45 -2.95
CA GLY A 485 20.97 -7.64 -2.29
C GLY A 485 21.59 -8.62 -3.28
N ASP A 486 22.64 -9.32 -2.87
CA ASP A 486 23.39 -10.29 -3.66
C ASP A 486 23.27 -11.69 -3.07
N HIS A 487 23.01 -12.68 -3.91
CA HIS A 487 23.18 -14.07 -3.52
C HIS A 487 24.67 -14.42 -3.41
N VAL A 488 25.13 -14.69 -2.18
CA VAL A 488 26.51 -15.10 -1.92
C VAL A 488 26.66 -16.62 -1.87
N PRO A 489 27.82 -17.15 -2.28
CA PRO A 489 28.16 -18.53 -2.00
C PRO A 489 28.12 -18.82 -0.50
N GLY A 490 27.47 -19.92 -0.13
CA GLY A 490 27.43 -20.40 1.25
C GLY A 490 28.73 -21.07 1.70
N LYS A 491 28.77 -21.48 2.96
CA LYS A 491 29.92 -22.15 3.57
C LYS A 491 29.53 -23.59 3.94
N CYS A 492 29.22 -24.38 2.92
CA CYS A 492 28.83 -25.77 3.08
C CYS A 492 29.90 -26.54 3.88
N ASP A 493 29.53 -27.04 5.07
CA ASP A 493 30.39 -27.88 5.90
C ASP A 493 30.06 -29.35 5.67
N CYS A 494 30.80 -29.96 4.77
CA CYS A 494 30.62 -31.37 4.42
C CYS A 494 31.33 -32.32 5.39
N SER A 495 32.00 -31.83 6.44
CA SER A 495 32.79 -32.68 7.36
C SER A 495 31.94 -33.79 7.99
N ALA A 496 30.75 -33.46 8.51
CA ALA A 496 29.82 -34.43 9.09
C ALA A 496 29.33 -35.48 8.07
N LEU A 497 29.19 -35.09 6.79
CA LEU A 497 28.79 -36.01 5.72
C LEU A 497 29.96 -36.90 5.24
N CYS A 498 31.16 -36.34 5.14
CA CYS A 498 32.35 -37.04 4.65
C CYS A 498 32.95 -37.97 5.72
N ALA A 499 33.02 -37.50 6.98
CA ALA A 499 33.56 -38.19 8.14
C ALA A 499 32.75 -37.82 9.41
N PRO A 500 31.60 -38.47 9.67
CA PRO A 500 30.75 -38.14 10.80
C PRO A 500 31.52 -38.25 12.13
N PRO A 501 31.36 -37.29 13.05
CA PRO A 501 31.96 -37.36 14.37
C PRO A 501 31.41 -38.57 15.15
N GLY A 502 32.27 -39.23 15.93
CA GLY A 502 31.91 -40.38 16.78
C GLY A 502 32.20 -41.77 16.18
N GLN A 503 31.92 -42.83 16.96
CA GLN A 503 31.97 -44.23 16.49
C GLN A 503 30.58 -44.68 16.05
N GLY A 504 30.23 -44.49 14.78
CA GLY A 504 28.95 -44.94 14.21
C GLY A 504 28.00 -43.80 13.86
N ASP A 505 26.70 -44.08 13.84
CA ASP A 505 25.61 -43.15 13.44
C ASP A 505 25.01 -42.41 14.65
N ASP A 506 25.74 -42.31 15.77
CA ASP A 506 25.19 -41.87 17.05
C ASP A 506 24.77 -40.40 17.06
N ASP A 507 25.59 -39.52 16.47
CA ASP A 507 25.35 -38.07 16.38
C ASP A 507 24.41 -37.70 15.20
N TYR A 508 24.27 -38.60 14.22
CA TYR A 508 23.42 -38.43 13.03
C TYR A 508 22.70 -39.73 12.64
N PRO A 509 21.67 -40.14 13.39
CA PRO A 509 21.02 -41.44 13.20
C PRO A 509 20.40 -41.65 11.80
N GLY A 510 20.90 -42.61 11.04
CA GLY A 510 20.45 -42.94 9.67
C GLY A 510 21.40 -42.47 8.57
N LEU A 511 22.38 -41.63 8.88
CA LEU A 511 23.32 -41.05 7.91
C LEU A 511 24.17 -42.12 7.21
N ALA A 512 24.63 -43.15 7.92
CA ALA A 512 25.40 -44.24 7.33
C ALA A 512 24.63 -44.99 6.23
N THR A 513 23.32 -45.19 6.44
CA THR A 513 22.45 -45.84 5.45
C THR A 513 22.23 -44.91 4.24
N ALA A 514 22.00 -43.62 4.48
CA ALA A 514 21.83 -42.63 3.42
C ALA A 514 23.11 -42.49 2.57
N ARG A 515 24.29 -42.48 3.19
CA ARG A 515 25.59 -42.48 2.49
C ARG A 515 25.87 -43.75 1.72
N ALA A 516 25.44 -44.91 2.22
CA ALA A 516 25.57 -46.17 1.48
C ALA A 516 24.70 -46.17 0.21
N ALA A 517 23.54 -45.52 0.26
CA ALA A 517 22.68 -45.32 -0.91
C ALA A 517 23.21 -44.27 -1.89
N MET A 518 24.01 -43.29 -1.41
CA MET A 518 24.64 -42.25 -2.22
C MET A 518 26.16 -42.15 -1.92
N PRO A 519 26.99 -43.03 -2.51
CA PRO A 519 28.42 -43.10 -2.22
C PRO A 519 29.20 -41.82 -2.57
N ASP A 520 28.70 -41.01 -3.50
CA ASP A 520 29.27 -39.75 -3.98
C ASP A 520 28.74 -38.51 -3.21
N ALA A 521 27.96 -38.69 -2.14
CA ALA A 521 27.33 -37.60 -1.39
C ALA A 521 28.32 -36.53 -0.90
N CYS A 522 29.48 -36.94 -0.38
CA CYS A 522 30.54 -36.01 0.08
C CYS A 522 31.01 -35.08 -1.06
N GLN A 523 31.29 -35.64 -2.25
CA GLN A 523 31.74 -34.85 -3.40
C GLN A 523 30.65 -33.90 -3.92
N ARG A 524 29.38 -34.33 -3.88
CA ARG A 524 28.24 -33.48 -4.28
C ARG A 524 28.04 -32.31 -3.33
N CYS A 525 28.14 -32.59 -2.02
CA CYS A 525 28.07 -31.58 -0.98
C CYS A 525 29.17 -30.53 -1.18
N ASP A 526 30.43 -30.96 -1.37
CA ASP A 526 31.57 -30.05 -1.58
C ASP A 526 31.43 -29.17 -2.84
N ALA A 527 30.59 -29.56 -3.80
CA ALA A 527 30.34 -28.81 -5.03
C ALA A 527 29.16 -27.82 -4.92
N LEU A 528 28.42 -27.82 -3.81
CA LEU A 528 27.31 -26.89 -3.60
C LEU A 528 27.82 -25.47 -3.43
N ALA A 529 27.15 -24.53 -4.10
CA ALA A 529 27.37 -23.10 -3.89
C ALA A 529 26.51 -22.56 -2.75
N GLU A 530 25.50 -23.31 -2.30
CA GLU A 530 24.65 -22.99 -1.17
C GLU A 530 25.32 -23.32 0.17
N ASP A 531 24.78 -22.74 1.22
CA ASP A 531 25.11 -23.16 2.57
C ASP A 531 24.43 -24.50 2.87
N CYS A 532 25.04 -25.36 3.66
CA CYS A 532 24.52 -26.71 3.90
C CYS A 532 24.88 -27.23 5.30
N TRP A 533 23.98 -28.04 5.89
CA TRP A 533 24.21 -28.67 7.19
C TRP A 533 23.35 -29.92 7.39
N LEU A 534 23.71 -30.74 8.37
CA LEU A 534 22.95 -31.89 8.84
C LEU A 534 22.31 -31.60 10.19
N VAL A 535 21.10 -32.09 10.42
CA VAL A 535 20.43 -32.00 11.72
C VAL A 535 21.01 -33.03 12.68
N PRO A 536 21.69 -32.61 13.78
CA PRO A 536 22.23 -33.54 14.76
C PRO A 536 21.09 -34.21 15.55
N GLY A 537 21.36 -35.37 16.12
CA GLY A 537 20.44 -36.03 17.04
C GLY A 537 21.12 -37.12 17.83
N SER A 538 20.36 -37.78 18.68
CA SER A 538 20.86 -38.93 19.44
C SER A 538 19.90 -40.10 19.33
N THR A 539 20.41 -41.33 19.37
CA THR A 539 19.56 -42.53 19.40
C THR A 539 19.26 -42.92 20.84
N GLY A 540 18.01 -42.78 21.25
CA GLY A 540 17.50 -43.24 22.55
C GLY A 540 16.84 -44.62 22.42
N TYR A 541 17.35 -45.61 23.11
CA TYR A 541 16.71 -46.92 23.23
C TYR A 541 15.78 -46.95 24.45
N GLY A 542 14.52 -47.31 24.24
CA GLY A 542 13.55 -47.52 25.31
C GLY A 542 14.01 -48.64 26.26
N CYS A 543 13.68 -48.53 27.54
CA CYS A 543 13.97 -49.59 28.50
C CYS A 543 13.04 -50.80 28.28
N CYS A 544 13.54 -51.90 27.71
CA CYS A 544 12.89 -53.22 27.84
C CYS A 544 13.75 -54.17 28.68
N ARG A 545 13.13 -54.81 29.68
CA ARG A 545 13.76 -55.76 30.63
C ARG A 545 13.59 -57.24 30.24
N CYS A 546 13.13 -57.55 29.02
CA CYS A 546 12.83 -58.91 28.60
C CYS A 546 13.59 -59.29 27.32
N ASP A 547 14.10 -60.52 27.27
CA ASP A 547 14.81 -61.07 26.12
C ASP A 547 13.82 -61.28 24.95
N GLY A 548 14.13 -60.76 23.76
CA GLY A 548 13.28 -60.84 22.56
C GLY A 548 12.20 -59.75 22.41
N ALA A 549 12.17 -58.74 23.28
CA ALA A 549 11.26 -57.59 23.13
C ALA A 549 11.74 -56.63 22.02
N VAL A 550 10.81 -56.11 21.21
CA VAL A 550 11.09 -55.02 20.27
C VAL A 550 11.36 -53.75 21.08
N LEU A 551 12.57 -53.19 20.93
CA LEU A 551 12.95 -51.94 21.59
C LEU A 551 12.38 -50.76 20.81
N ASP A 552 11.63 -49.89 21.48
CA ASP A 552 11.31 -48.58 20.93
C ASP A 552 12.60 -47.77 20.78
N VAL A 553 12.94 -47.40 19.56
CA VAL A 553 14.07 -46.54 19.25
C VAL A 553 13.54 -45.15 18.93
N ARG A 554 13.89 -44.15 19.75
CA ARG A 554 13.61 -42.73 19.49
C ARG A 554 14.86 -42.05 18.98
N ARG A 555 14.71 -41.13 18.03
CA ARG A 555 15.81 -40.32 17.48
C ARG A 555 15.46 -38.84 17.59
N PRO A 556 15.38 -38.27 18.80
CA PRO A 556 15.08 -36.86 18.95
C PRO A 556 16.14 -36.00 18.24
N PRO A 557 15.73 -35.01 17.43
CA PRO A 557 16.65 -34.02 16.89
C PRO A 557 17.21 -33.17 18.04
N ALA A 558 18.48 -32.81 17.96
CA ALA A 558 19.08 -31.79 18.79
C ALA A 558 18.88 -30.41 18.14
N GLU A 559 19.08 -29.35 18.94
CA GLU A 559 19.06 -27.98 18.42
C GLU A 559 20.16 -27.83 17.36
N THR A 560 19.80 -27.38 16.16
CA THR A 560 20.75 -27.32 15.03
C THR A 560 21.86 -26.30 15.29
N GLY A 561 21.57 -25.24 16.06
CA GLY A 561 22.50 -24.14 16.34
C GLY A 561 23.06 -23.46 15.08
N HIS A 562 22.42 -23.71 13.92
CA HIS A 562 22.98 -23.34 12.63
C HIS A 562 22.83 -21.83 12.39
N VAL A 563 23.97 -21.18 12.20
CA VAL A 563 24.05 -19.76 11.89
C VAL A 563 24.31 -19.61 10.41
N VAL A 564 23.40 -18.94 9.74
CA VAL A 564 23.48 -18.69 8.31
C VAL A 564 24.69 -17.80 8.01
N PRO A 565 25.55 -18.15 7.03
CA PRO A 565 26.74 -17.38 6.72
C PRO A 565 26.40 -16.05 6.03
N GLY A 566 27.15 -15.01 6.36
CA GLY A 566 27.06 -13.70 5.72
C GLY A 566 26.16 -12.71 6.48
N THR A 567 26.60 -11.46 6.54
CA THR A 567 25.84 -10.36 7.15
C THR A 567 26.04 -9.08 6.32
N PRO A 568 25.08 -8.16 6.29
CA PRO A 568 23.71 -8.30 6.81
C PRO A 568 22.81 -9.12 5.87
N LEU A 569 21.96 -9.99 6.43
CA LEU A 569 20.94 -10.72 5.68
C LEU A 569 19.94 -9.73 5.04
N THR A 570 19.54 -9.97 3.79
CA THR A 570 18.53 -9.16 3.10
C THR A 570 17.13 -9.44 3.65
N TRP A 571 16.41 -8.37 3.98
CA TRP A 571 14.98 -8.42 4.32
C TRP A 571 14.22 -7.64 3.27
N ALA A 572 13.22 -8.25 2.65
CA ALA A 572 12.43 -7.60 1.60
C ALA A 572 10.95 -7.80 1.86
N GLU A 573 10.18 -6.72 1.71
CA GLU A 573 8.73 -6.85 1.61
C GLU A 573 8.38 -7.64 0.34
N PRO A 574 7.44 -8.60 0.42
CA PRO A 574 6.89 -9.25 -0.75
C PRO A 574 6.29 -8.25 -1.75
N LEU A 575 6.11 -8.67 -3.00
CA LEU A 575 5.32 -7.89 -3.95
C LEU A 575 3.83 -7.99 -3.58
N PRO A 576 3.02 -6.96 -3.87
CA PRO A 576 1.56 -7.05 -3.74
C PRO A 576 1.02 -8.26 -4.51
N ALA A 577 0.05 -8.97 -3.93
CA ALA A 577 -0.58 -10.12 -4.58
C ALA A 577 -1.53 -9.72 -5.72
N THR A 578 -1.88 -8.44 -5.82
CA THR A 578 -2.74 -7.89 -6.87
C THR A 578 -1.98 -7.79 -8.19
N PRO A 579 -2.50 -8.40 -9.28
CA PRO A 579 -1.87 -8.28 -10.60
C PRO A 579 -1.86 -6.82 -11.04
N ASN A 580 -0.84 -6.40 -11.79
CA ASN A 580 -0.69 -5.02 -12.28
C ASN A 580 -0.71 -3.94 -11.18
N ALA A 581 -0.26 -4.27 -9.96
CA ALA A 581 -0.14 -3.29 -8.88
C ALA A 581 0.66 -2.04 -9.33
N PRO A 582 0.17 -0.82 -9.07
CA PRO A 582 0.78 0.43 -9.54
C PRO A 582 2.14 0.69 -8.89
N VAL A 583 2.96 1.54 -9.51
CA VAL A 583 4.34 1.86 -9.06
C VAL A 583 4.35 2.37 -7.62
N CYS A 584 3.38 3.20 -7.23
CA CYS A 584 3.25 3.72 -5.88
C CYS A 584 3.17 2.59 -4.82
N GLN A 585 2.51 1.46 -5.14
CA GLN A 585 2.41 0.29 -4.27
C GLN A 585 3.66 -0.59 -4.38
N LEU A 586 4.24 -0.71 -5.58
CA LEU A 586 5.50 -1.43 -5.80
C LEU A 586 6.69 -0.76 -5.09
N LEU A 587 6.65 0.56 -4.87
CA LEU A 587 7.71 1.29 -4.18
C LEU A 587 7.38 1.63 -2.72
N ALA A 588 6.14 1.42 -2.27
CA ALA A 588 5.78 1.50 -0.86
C ALA A 588 6.59 0.45 -0.07
N ARG A 589 7.08 0.85 1.11
CA ARG A 589 7.91 0.00 1.99
C ARG A 589 7.44 0.04 3.43
N ASP A 590 7.00 -1.11 3.93
CA ASP A 590 6.84 -1.36 5.36
C ASP A 590 7.90 -2.36 5.85
N PRO A 591 8.90 -1.93 6.65
CA PRO A 591 9.92 -2.84 7.14
C PRO A 591 9.36 -3.92 8.07
N ARG A 592 8.16 -3.74 8.66
CA ARG A 592 7.50 -4.75 9.48
C ARG A 592 6.78 -5.83 8.65
N ALA A 593 6.57 -5.58 7.37
CA ALA A 593 6.09 -6.56 6.40
C ALA A 593 7.23 -7.32 5.69
N ALA A 594 8.48 -6.88 5.89
CA ALA A 594 9.64 -7.52 5.28
C ALA A 594 9.87 -8.95 5.80
N LEU A 595 10.22 -9.86 4.89
CA LEU A 595 10.61 -11.24 5.17
C LEU A 595 12.08 -11.45 4.81
N PRO A 596 12.80 -12.32 5.53
CA PRO A 596 14.18 -12.62 5.22
C PRO A 596 14.27 -13.34 3.86
N GLN A 597 15.20 -12.91 3.02
CA GLN A 597 15.42 -13.47 1.69
C GLN A 597 16.36 -14.67 1.79
N LEU A 598 15.77 -15.84 2.02
CA LEU A 598 16.47 -17.10 2.22
C LEU A 598 15.68 -18.24 1.58
N ASP A 599 16.26 -18.94 0.61
CA ASP A 599 15.68 -20.15 0.05
C ASP A 599 16.19 -21.37 0.81
N VAL A 600 15.33 -22.01 1.63
CA VAL A 600 15.69 -23.17 2.45
C VAL A 600 15.01 -24.42 1.93
N TYR A 601 15.78 -25.48 1.74
CA TYR A 601 15.28 -26.81 1.40
C TYR A 601 15.82 -27.81 2.42
N GLY A 602 14.95 -28.71 2.90
CA GLY A 602 15.33 -29.66 3.94
C GLY A 602 14.47 -30.91 4.00
N GLY A 603 15.12 -32.05 4.24
CA GLY A 603 14.52 -33.38 4.25
C GLY A 603 15.57 -34.48 4.17
N ALA A 604 15.20 -35.65 3.65
CA ALA A 604 16.11 -36.77 3.53
C ALA A 604 17.26 -36.45 2.54
N LEU A 605 18.48 -36.88 2.88
CA LEU A 605 19.71 -36.55 2.13
C LEU A 605 19.58 -36.75 0.61
N GLY A 606 19.02 -37.88 0.17
CA GLY A 606 18.91 -38.21 -1.25
C GLY A 606 17.94 -37.31 -2.04
N ASP A 607 16.96 -36.70 -1.36
CA ASP A 607 15.97 -35.83 -1.98
C ASP A 607 16.46 -34.37 -2.08
N ILE A 608 17.36 -33.96 -1.18
CA ILE A 608 17.87 -32.58 -1.09
C ILE A 608 19.21 -32.42 -1.80
N LEU A 609 20.10 -33.41 -1.70
CA LEU A 609 21.44 -33.39 -2.30
C LEU A 609 21.42 -33.79 -3.78
N VAL A 610 20.66 -33.01 -4.55
CA VAL A 610 20.52 -33.12 -6.01
C VAL A 610 21.22 -31.96 -6.72
N ALA A 611 21.64 -32.17 -7.96
CA ALA A 611 22.20 -31.09 -8.78
C ALA A 611 21.09 -30.10 -9.19
N GLY A 612 21.34 -28.79 -9.03
CA GLY A 612 20.33 -27.75 -9.29
C GLY A 612 19.40 -27.50 -8.11
N THR A 613 18.26 -26.85 -8.32
CA THR A 613 17.27 -26.54 -7.27
C THR A 613 16.48 -27.79 -6.86
N PRO A 614 16.31 -28.10 -5.56
CA PRO A 614 15.50 -29.23 -5.13
C PRO A 614 14.02 -29.05 -5.48
N ASP A 615 13.27 -30.15 -5.42
CA ASP A 615 11.82 -30.11 -5.62
C ASP A 615 11.16 -29.16 -4.60
N ALA A 616 10.23 -28.32 -5.07
CA ALA A 616 9.49 -27.36 -4.27
C ALA A 616 8.75 -28.02 -3.09
N GLN A 617 8.41 -29.31 -3.16
CA GLN A 617 7.81 -30.03 -2.05
C GLN A 617 8.73 -30.10 -0.81
N TRP A 618 10.04 -29.87 -0.94
CA TRP A 618 10.99 -29.85 0.18
C TRP A 618 11.37 -28.45 0.63
N ARG A 619 10.76 -27.43 0.04
CA ARG A 619 10.94 -26.04 0.42
C ARG A 619 10.39 -25.81 1.82
N TRP A 620 11.11 -25.01 2.59
CA TRP A 620 10.64 -24.44 3.84
C TRP A 620 10.34 -22.96 3.61
N ASP A 621 9.19 -22.50 4.09
CA ASP A 621 8.78 -21.10 3.94
C ASP A 621 9.10 -20.30 5.20
N SER A 622 9.70 -19.14 4.98
CA SER A 622 9.98 -18.20 6.06
C SER A 622 8.69 -17.57 6.56
N ARG A 623 8.53 -17.55 7.88
CA ARG A 623 7.44 -16.89 8.60
C ARG A 623 8.00 -15.90 9.60
N GLN A 624 7.19 -14.91 9.97
CA GLN A 624 7.52 -14.00 11.07
C GLN A 624 7.46 -14.73 12.42
N ASP A 625 6.50 -15.65 12.55
CA ASP A 625 6.41 -16.56 13.67
C ASP A 625 5.68 -17.86 13.30
N LEU A 626 5.62 -18.82 14.24
CA LEU A 626 5.06 -20.15 14.01
C LEU A 626 3.68 -20.38 14.67
N LEU A 627 3.04 -19.36 15.27
CA LEU A 627 1.79 -19.55 16.04
C LEU A 627 0.64 -20.08 15.18
N GLU A 628 0.60 -19.66 13.92
CA GLU A 628 -0.40 -20.08 12.94
C GLU A 628 0.03 -21.29 12.11
N SER A 629 1.21 -21.87 12.40
CA SER A 629 1.73 -23.01 11.65
C SER A 629 1.21 -24.33 12.20
N GLY A 630 0.66 -25.17 11.35
CA GLY A 630 0.28 -26.54 11.68
C GLY A 630 1.49 -27.45 11.88
N ALA A 631 1.28 -28.60 12.51
CA ALA A 631 2.33 -29.57 12.84
C ALA A 631 3.13 -30.09 11.62
N ASP A 632 2.52 -30.12 10.43
CA ASP A 632 3.14 -30.61 9.19
C ASP A 632 3.72 -29.48 8.32
N ASP A 633 3.47 -28.22 8.66
CA ASP A 633 3.89 -27.07 7.87
C ASP A 633 5.40 -26.89 7.94
N ARG A 634 6.07 -26.89 6.78
CA ARG A 634 7.51 -26.63 6.67
C ARG A 634 7.80 -25.13 6.81
N HIS A 635 7.57 -24.58 7.99
CA HIS A 635 7.83 -23.18 8.29
C HIS A 635 9.07 -23.01 9.18
N PHE A 636 9.79 -21.92 8.98
CA PHE A 636 10.90 -21.52 9.84
C PHE A 636 10.87 -20.02 10.11
N VAL A 637 11.60 -19.59 11.14
CA VAL A 637 11.74 -18.19 11.53
C VAL A 637 13.21 -17.85 11.61
N VAL A 638 13.59 -16.66 11.13
CA VAL A 638 14.95 -16.14 11.26
C VAL A 638 15.01 -15.21 12.47
N GLU A 639 15.90 -15.51 13.41
CA GLU A 639 16.19 -14.67 14.57
C GLU A 639 17.59 -14.05 14.41
N MET A 640 17.65 -12.73 14.18
CA MET A 640 18.91 -11.99 14.18
C MET A 640 19.39 -11.74 15.61
N ASP A 641 20.66 -11.99 15.89
CA ASP A 641 21.32 -11.68 17.16
C ASP A 641 21.92 -10.26 17.19
N ASP A 642 22.67 -9.95 18.26
CA ASP A 642 23.29 -8.63 18.48
C ASP A 642 24.47 -8.34 17.54
N ASP A 643 25.10 -9.38 16.98
CA ASP A 643 26.20 -9.29 16.00
C ASP A 643 25.69 -9.27 14.54
N GLY A 644 24.37 -9.37 14.36
CA GLY A 644 23.73 -9.44 13.05
C GLY A 644 23.82 -10.82 12.39
N ALA A 645 24.12 -11.87 13.16
CA ALA A 645 24.10 -13.24 12.69
C ALA A 645 22.65 -13.78 12.67
N ALA A 646 22.31 -14.54 11.62
CA ALA A 646 20.97 -15.07 11.40
C ALA A 646 20.87 -16.51 11.92
N HIS A 647 20.03 -16.73 12.93
CA HIS A 647 19.75 -18.05 13.51
C HIS A 647 18.43 -18.59 12.96
N LEU A 648 18.41 -19.83 12.50
CA LEU A 648 17.18 -20.48 12.00
C LEU A 648 16.47 -21.23 13.13
N ARG A 649 15.22 -20.87 13.38
CA ARG A 649 14.34 -21.59 14.31
C ARG A 649 13.23 -22.30 13.55
N PHE A 650 13.19 -23.62 13.71
CA PHE A 650 12.15 -24.48 13.12
C PHE A 650 11.01 -24.76 14.12
N GLY A 651 9.98 -25.45 13.64
CA GLY A 651 8.87 -25.90 14.48
C GLY A 651 9.26 -27.05 15.42
N ASP A 652 8.37 -27.32 16.37
CA ASP A 652 8.53 -28.36 17.39
C ASP A 652 7.63 -29.58 17.14
N GLY A 653 6.96 -29.64 15.98
CA GLY A 653 5.99 -30.68 15.63
C GLY A 653 4.58 -30.40 16.14
N VAL A 654 4.36 -29.28 16.84
CA VAL A 654 3.04 -28.74 17.17
C VAL A 654 2.82 -27.43 16.41
N LEU A 655 3.77 -26.50 16.53
CA LEU A 655 3.78 -25.20 15.85
C LEU A 655 4.81 -25.21 14.71
N GLY A 656 4.42 -25.76 13.57
CA GLY A 656 5.32 -26.06 12.46
C GLY A 656 6.02 -27.41 12.60
N ARG A 657 6.49 -27.93 11.48
CA ARG A 657 7.17 -29.21 11.37
C ARG A 657 8.54 -29.18 12.04
N GLN A 658 8.82 -30.21 12.83
CA GLN A 658 10.14 -30.44 13.41
C GLN A 658 11.06 -31.17 12.42
N PRO A 659 12.25 -30.62 12.11
CA PRO A 659 13.29 -31.33 11.37
C PRO A 659 13.67 -32.64 12.08
N GLN A 660 13.94 -33.70 11.32
CA GLN A 660 14.32 -34.99 11.88
C GLN A 660 15.85 -35.11 11.99
N ALA A 661 16.32 -35.86 12.99
CA ALA A 661 17.74 -36.16 13.11
C ALA A 661 18.25 -36.85 11.84
N GLY A 662 19.35 -36.35 11.28
CA GLY A 662 19.91 -36.82 10.01
C GLY A 662 19.33 -36.19 8.75
N ASP A 663 18.31 -35.31 8.85
CA ASP A 663 17.86 -34.51 7.71
C ASP A 663 19.01 -33.61 7.20
N PHE A 664 19.09 -33.46 5.88
CA PHE A 664 20.04 -32.59 5.21
C PHE A 664 19.34 -31.31 4.77
N PHE A 665 19.96 -30.18 5.04
CA PHE A 665 19.46 -28.87 4.66
C PHE A 665 20.46 -28.16 3.75
N ARG A 666 19.92 -27.37 2.83
CA ARG A 666 20.68 -26.37 2.08
C ARG A 666 19.93 -25.05 2.07
N ALA A 667 20.67 -23.95 2.19
CA ALA A 667 20.12 -22.61 2.20
C ALA A 667 20.88 -21.70 1.24
N ARG A 668 20.14 -21.03 0.36
CA ARG A 668 20.68 -19.97 -0.50
C ARG A 668 20.33 -18.62 0.10
N THR A 669 21.37 -17.89 0.50
CA THR A 669 21.26 -16.65 1.27
C THR A 669 21.42 -15.45 0.39
N ARG A 670 20.64 -14.40 0.66
CA ARG A 670 20.88 -13.09 0.07
C ARG A 670 21.37 -12.10 1.12
N ILE A 671 22.45 -11.39 0.80
CA ILE A 671 23.05 -10.38 1.68
C ILE A 671 22.93 -8.99 1.09
N GLY A 672 22.90 -7.98 1.95
CA GLY A 672 22.72 -6.59 1.56
C GLY A 672 21.33 -6.11 1.99
N ASN A 673 21.31 -5.23 2.99
CA ASN A 673 20.10 -4.72 3.60
C ASN A 673 20.29 -3.28 4.05
N GLY A 674 19.20 -2.64 4.46
CA GLY A 674 19.25 -1.31 5.06
C GLY A 674 19.51 -0.19 4.07
N THR A 675 20.08 0.89 4.58
CA THR A 675 20.26 2.15 3.84
C THR A 675 21.35 2.10 2.78
N ALA A 676 22.20 1.06 2.78
CA ALA A 676 23.27 0.91 1.79
C ALA A 676 22.74 0.83 0.35
N GLY A 677 21.54 0.26 0.16
CA GLY A 677 20.88 0.19 -1.15
C GLY A 677 20.25 1.50 -1.62
N ASN A 678 20.22 2.55 -0.80
CA ASN A 678 19.66 3.85 -1.19
C ASN A 678 20.70 4.63 -2.01
N VAL A 679 20.77 4.33 -3.30
CA VAL A 679 21.71 4.96 -4.24
C VAL A 679 21.05 6.06 -5.06
N GLY A 680 21.85 7.03 -5.50
CA GLY A 680 21.38 8.14 -6.31
C GLY A 680 20.85 7.72 -7.69
N ARG A 681 20.29 8.70 -8.41
CA ARG A 681 19.95 8.55 -9.83
C ARG A 681 21.20 8.22 -10.63
N GLU A 682 21.04 7.48 -11.72
CA GLU A 682 22.12 7.14 -12.67
C GLU A 682 23.34 6.44 -12.03
N SER A 683 23.15 5.75 -10.90
CA SER A 683 24.21 5.07 -10.16
C SER A 683 24.33 3.58 -10.51
N ILE A 684 23.24 2.95 -10.96
CA ILE A 684 23.22 1.58 -11.47
C ILE A 684 23.62 1.61 -12.94
N VAL A 685 24.92 1.41 -13.21
CA VAL A 685 25.52 1.59 -14.55
C VAL A 685 26.10 0.32 -15.15
N TRP A 686 26.24 -0.75 -14.35
CA TRP A 686 26.79 -2.03 -14.79
C TRP A 686 25.72 -3.12 -14.82
N ILE A 687 25.81 -3.99 -15.83
CA ILE A 687 24.98 -5.19 -15.96
C ILE A 687 25.89 -6.41 -16.10
N ALA A 688 25.54 -7.51 -15.46
CA ALA A 688 26.23 -8.79 -15.60
C ALA A 688 25.22 -9.93 -15.70
N LEU A 689 25.66 -11.05 -16.26
CA LEU A 689 24.91 -12.30 -16.21
C LEU A 689 25.61 -13.27 -15.27
N ARG A 690 24.84 -14.03 -14.47
CA ARG A 690 25.41 -15.12 -13.65
C ARG A 690 26.07 -16.17 -14.55
N ASN A 691 25.43 -16.46 -15.67
CA ASN A 691 25.87 -17.39 -16.71
C ASN A 691 25.73 -16.76 -18.11
N GLY A 692 26.77 -16.91 -18.94
CA GLY A 692 26.77 -16.41 -20.32
C GLY A 692 27.45 -15.05 -20.49
N VAL A 693 27.14 -14.36 -21.59
CA VAL A 693 27.75 -13.06 -21.95
C VAL A 693 26.63 -12.04 -22.17
N VAL A 694 26.80 -10.85 -21.62
CA VAL A 694 25.87 -9.72 -21.80
C VAL A 694 25.79 -9.36 -23.29
N PRO A 695 24.60 -9.15 -23.88
CA PRO A 695 24.47 -8.67 -25.25
C PRO A 695 25.23 -7.37 -25.51
N ASP A 696 25.85 -7.25 -26.69
CA ASP A 696 26.64 -6.07 -27.06
C ASP A 696 25.81 -4.79 -27.04
N GLY A 697 26.32 -3.77 -26.37
CA GLY A 697 25.68 -2.45 -26.27
C GLY A 697 24.52 -2.35 -25.27
N LEU A 698 24.23 -3.41 -24.50
CA LEU A 698 23.22 -3.36 -23.44
C LEU A 698 23.74 -2.55 -22.25
N VAL A 699 23.02 -1.48 -21.89
CA VAL A 699 23.40 -0.56 -20.80
C VAL A 699 22.22 -0.35 -19.84
N PRO A 700 22.40 -0.58 -18.52
CA PRO A 700 21.39 -0.25 -17.53
C PRO A 700 21.52 1.21 -17.08
N ARG A 701 20.40 1.79 -16.66
CA ARG A 701 20.33 3.06 -15.93
C ARG A 701 19.17 3.07 -14.96
N ASN A 702 19.33 3.73 -13.81
CA ASN A 702 18.22 4.03 -12.91
C ASN A 702 17.90 5.54 -12.95
N PRO A 703 16.97 6.00 -13.81
CA PRO A 703 16.61 7.40 -13.87
C PRO A 703 16.09 7.96 -12.54
N LEU A 704 15.41 7.11 -11.75
CA LEU A 704 15.00 7.43 -10.39
C LEU A 704 16.01 6.87 -9.38
N ALA A 705 16.15 7.54 -8.24
CA ALA A 705 17.00 7.06 -7.16
C ALA A 705 16.45 5.74 -6.61
N ALA A 706 17.34 4.84 -6.21
CA ALA A 706 16.94 3.67 -5.44
C ALA A 706 16.61 4.11 -4.01
N GLY A 707 15.51 3.59 -3.45
CA GLY A 707 14.99 4.08 -2.18
C GLY A 707 14.23 3.04 -1.39
N GLY A 708 13.81 3.43 -0.19
CA GLY A 708 13.02 2.57 0.69
C GLY A 708 13.85 1.56 1.50
N GLY A 709 15.18 1.59 1.39
CA GLY A 709 16.07 0.83 2.26
C GLY A 709 16.10 1.44 3.67
N GLN A 710 15.78 0.64 4.69
CA GLN A 710 15.72 1.05 6.09
C GLN A 710 16.52 0.12 6.98
N ALA A 711 17.30 0.69 7.91
CA ALA A 711 18.07 -0.10 8.86
C ALA A 711 17.16 -0.90 9.81
N ALA A 712 17.75 -1.91 10.46
CA ALA A 712 17.08 -2.66 11.50
C ALA A 712 16.68 -1.75 12.67
N GLU A 713 15.51 -2.02 13.26
CA GLU A 713 15.00 -1.22 14.37
C GLU A 713 15.95 -1.32 15.58
N THR A 714 16.22 -0.19 16.23
CA THR A 714 17.10 -0.16 17.40
C THR A 714 16.36 -0.67 18.65
N LEU A 715 17.10 -1.19 19.63
CA LEU A 715 16.50 -1.66 20.89
C LEU A 715 15.80 -0.52 21.66
N ALA A 716 16.33 0.71 21.55
CA ALA A 716 15.75 1.89 22.19
C ALA A 716 14.38 2.24 21.60
N GLU A 717 14.25 2.20 20.27
CA GLU A 717 12.97 2.42 19.58
C GLU A 717 11.94 1.36 19.97
N VAL A 718 12.31 0.08 19.97
CA VAL A 718 11.38 -1.00 20.36
C VAL A 718 10.90 -0.79 21.80
N LYS A 719 11.79 -0.45 22.73
CA LYS A 719 11.42 -0.19 24.14
C LYS A 719 10.49 1.02 24.29
N LEU A 720 10.61 2.01 23.42
CA LEU A 720 9.76 3.20 23.41
C LEU A 720 8.38 2.90 22.82
N TYR A 721 8.33 2.22 21.67
CA TYR A 721 7.10 2.05 20.89
C TYR A 721 6.28 0.82 21.28
N ALA A 722 6.90 -0.31 21.63
CA ALA A 722 6.20 -1.55 21.91
C ALA A 722 5.12 -1.42 23.01
N PRO A 723 5.34 -0.71 24.13
CA PRO A 723 4.30 -0.54 25.16
C PRO A 723 3.09 0.27 24.68
N GLY A 724 3.28 1.22 23.75
CA GLY A 724 2.22 2.07 23.20
C GLY A 724 1.46 1.42 22.05
N ALA A 725 2.06 0.44 21.36
CA ALA A 725 1.52 -0.13 20.13
C ALA A 725 0.15 -0.80 20.31
N PHE A 726 -0.08 -1.49 21.43
CA PHE A 726 -1.38 -2.10 21.75
C PHE A 726 -2.52 -1.08 21.80
N ARG A 727 -2.26 0.17 22.24
CA ARG A 727 -3.27 1.24 22.27
C ARG A 727 -3.53 1.85 20.90
N ALA A 728 -2.50 1.93 20.05
CA ALA A 728 -2.60 2.56 18.75
C ALA A 728 -3.33 1.67 17.72
N ARG A 729 -3.11 0.36 17.78
CA ARG A 729 -3.76 -0.63 16.92
C ARG A 729 -4.18 -1.86 17.74
N PRO A 730 -5.35 -1.81 18.42
CA PRO A 730 -5.83 -2.97 19.16
C PRO A 730 -6.09 -4.12 18.17
N LEU A 731 -5.54 -5.29 18.50
CA LEU A 731 -5.76 -6.55 17.77
C LEU A 731 -6.70 -7.50 18.52
N ARG A 732 -7.18 -7.10 19.71
CA ARG A 732 -8.04 -7.89 20.60
C ARG A 732 -8.94 -6.92 21.34
N ALA A 733 -10.18 -7.34 21.60
CA ALA A 733 -11.15 -6.57 22.35
C ALA A 733 -11.16 -7.02 23.82
N ILE A 734 -10.60 -6.22 24.72
CA ILE A 734 -10.45 -6.56 26.14
C ILE A 734 -11.48 -5.81 26.99
N VAL A 735 -11.58 -4.49 26.82
CA VAL A 735 -12.57 -3.65 27.51
C VAL A 735 -13.79 -3.40 26.63
N ALA A 736 -14.89 -2.95 27.21
CA ALA A 736 -16.13 -2.70 26.46
C ALA A 736 -15.92 -1.75 25.28
N ASP A 737 -15.20 -0.65 25.50
CA ASP A 737 -14.88 0.33 24.46
C ASP A 737 -14.15 -0.27 23.26
N ASP A 738 -13.35 -1.33 23.44
CA ASP A 738 -12.68 -2.00 22.33
C ASP A 738 -13.71 -2.66 21.41
N TYR A 739 -14.72 -3.36 21.95
CA TYR A 739 -15.78 -3.99 21.16
C TYR A 739 -16.59 -2.95 20.39
N ALA A 740 -16.91 -1.82 21.03
CA ALA A 740 -17.57 -0.70 20.38
C ALA A 740 -16.72 -0.13 19.23
N GLN A 741 -15.42 0.05 19.46
CA GLN A 741 -14.48 0.55 18.44
C GLN A 741 -14.36 -0.40 17.25
N PHE A 742 -14.30 -1.73 17.47
CA PHE A 742 -14.26 -2.70 16.38
C PHE A 742 -15.57 -2.72 15.59
N ALA A 743 -16.72 -2.68 16.27
CA ALA A 743 -18.03 -2.67 15.63
C ALA A 743 -18.26 -1.40 14.79
N ALA A 744 -17.76 -0.25 15.23
CA ALA A 744 -17.87 1.02 14.51
C ALA A 744 -17.08 1.07 13.18
N ARG A 745 -16.29 0.04 12.85
CA ARG A 745 -15.58 -0.05 11.55
C ARG A 745 -16.50 -0.44 10.39
N GLU A 746 -17.65 -1.06 10.68
CA GLU A 746 -18.64 -1.42 9.65
C GLU A 746 -19.29 -0.15 9.10
N PRO A 747 -19.19 0.16 7.78
CA PRO A 747 -19.64 1.43 7.22
C PRO A 747 -21.15 1.71 7.38
N ALA A 748 -21.96 0.68 7.61
CA ALA A 748 -23.40 0.79 7.82
C ALA A 748 -23.78 1.13 9.28
N VAL A 749 -22.81 1.22 10.19
CA VAL A 749 -23.00 1.56 11.61
C VAL A 749 -22.72 3.04 11.81
N GLN A 750 -23.70 3.77 12.34
CA GLN A 750 -23.54 5.18 12.72
C GLN A 750 -22.88 5.31 14.09
N GLY A 751 -23.32 4.49 15.05
CA GLY A 751 -22.83 4.47 16.41
C GLY A 751 -22.76 3.06 16.97
N ALA A 752 -21.76 2.81 17.80
CA ALA A 752 -21.64 1.57 18.55
C ALA A 752 -21.26 1.88 20.00
N ALA A 753 -21.85 1.14 20.92
CA ALA A 753 -21.49 1.14 22.33
C ALA A 753 -21.41 -0.29 22.82
N CYS A 754 -20.72 -0.53 23.93
CA CYS A 754 -20.69 -1.85 24.53
C CYS A 754 -20.72 -1.74 26.06
N ALA A 755 -21.34 -2.73 26.69
CA ALA A 755 -21.27 -2.95 28.12
C ALA A 755 -20.87 -4.41 28.41
N MET A 756 -20.14 -4.63 29.50
CA MET A 756 -19.88 -5.98 30.00
C MET A 756 -21.02 -6.37 30.94
N ALA A 757 -21.99 -7.12 30.43
CA ALA A 757 -23.18 -7.52 31.17
C ALA A 757 -23.00 -8.88 31.84
N TRP A 758 -23.40 -9.00 33.11
CA TRP A 758 -23.37 -10.29 33.81
C TRP A 758 -24.62 -11.09 33.48
N ASN A 759 -24.47 -12.25 32.82
CA ASN A 759 -25.60 -13.10 32.41
C ASN A 759 -26.05 -14.11 33.49
N GLY A 760 -25.46 -14.04 34.69
CA GLY A 760 -25.71 -14.98 35.78
C GLY A 760 -24.58 -15.99 36.00
N SER A 761 -23.77 -16.29 34.98
CA SER A 761 -22.68 -17.28 35.05
C SER A 761 -21.33 -16.71 34.61
N TRP A 762 -21.31 -15.81 33.62
CA TRP A 762 -20.12 -15.09 33.17
C TRP A 762 -20.51 -13.71 32.61
N TYR A 763 -19.51 -12.92 32.21
CA TYR A 763 -19.73 -11.66 31.53
C TYR A 763 -19.87 -11.87 30.01
N GLU A 764 -20.92 -11.30 29.43
CA GLU A 764 -21.15 -11.17 27.99
C GLU A 764 -20.84 -9.73 27.55
N ALA A 765 -20.22 -9.57 26.39
CA ALA A 765 -20.03 -8.27 25.77
C ALA A 765 -21.28 -7.92 24.94
N ASP A 766 -22.13 -7.08 25.51
CA ASP A 766 -23.35 -6.59 24.86
C ASP A 766 -22.99 -5.40 23.99
N VAL A 767 -22.86 -5.63 22.69
CA VAL A 767 -22.51 -4.61 21.69
C VAL A 767 -23.79 -4.05 21.09
N VAL A 768 -24.07 -2.80 21.40
CA VAL A 768 -25.26 -2.09 20.97
C VAL A 768 -24.96 -1.28 19.72
N ILE A 769 -25.78 -1.46 18.68
CA ILE A 769 -25.60 -0.85 17.36
C ILE A 769 -26.72 0.12 17.04
N ASP A 770 -26.32 1.33 16.64
CA ASP A 770 -27.13 2.36 16.00
C ASP A 770 -26.83 2.35 14.48
N PRO A 771 -27.74 1.82 13.64
CA PRO A 771 -27.53 1.72 12.21
C PRO A 771 -27.77 3.06 11.49
N LEU A 772 -26.97 3.37 10.47
CA LEU A 772 -27.13 4.60 9.69
C LEU A 772 -28.46 4.63 8.93
N GLY A 773 -29.19 5.76 9.02
CA GLY A 773 -30.40 6.06 8.25
C GLY A 773 -31.66 5.31 8.68
N ARG A 774 -31.64 4.62 9.83
CA ARG A 774 -32.79 3.85 10.34
C ARG A 774 -32.72 3.67 11.85
N ASP A 775 -33.85 3.32 12.45
CA ASP A 775 -34.02 3.11 13.91
C ASP A 775 -33.98 1.63 14.33
N THR A 776 -34.03 0.71 13.37
CA THR A 776 -34.12 -0.74 13.60
C THR A 776 -32.89 -1.46 13.10
N LEU A 777 -32.30 -2.30 13.96
CA LEU A 777 -31.12 -3.10 13.63
C LEU A 777 -31.48 -4.26 12.67
N PRO A 778 -31.00 -4.27 11.41
CA PRO A 778 -31.27 -5.38 10.50
C PRO A 778 -30.54 -6.66 10.96
N PRO A 779 -31.19 -7.84 10.96
CA PRO A 779 -30.55 -9.10 11.38
C PRO A 779 -29.28 -9.43 10.58
N SER A 780 -29.25 -9.08 9.30
CA SER A 780 -28.07 -9.27 8.44
C SER A 780 -26.88 -8.40 8.85
N LEU A 781 -27.14 -7.17 9.33
CA LEU A 781 -26.08 -6.28 9.82
C LEU A 781 -25.53 -6.79 11.15
N ALA A 782 -26.43 -7.17 12.07
CA ALA A 782 -26.05 -7.76 13.36
C ALA A 782 -25.18 -9.01 13.18
N ALA A 783 -25.53 -9.90 12.25
CA ALA A 783 -24.76 -11.10 11.96
C ALA A 783 -23.36 -10.81 11.38
N ARG A 784 -23.22 -9.80 10.50
CA ARG A 784 -21.93 -9.37 9.97
C ARG A 784 -21.04 -8.80 11.08
N VAL A 785 -21.56 -7.85 11.85
CA VAL A 785 -20.82 -7.24 12.97
C VAL A 785 -20.40 -8.32 13.98
N LEU A 786 -21.30 -9.27 14.30
CA LEU A 786 -20.96 -10.39 15.18
C LEU A 786 -19.81 -11.24 14.61
N ALA A 787 -19.87 -11.58 13.32
CA ALA A 787 -18.81 -12.34 12.64
C ALA A 787 -17.48 -11.58 12.64
N ASP A 788 -17.50 -10.27 12.41
CA ASP A 788 -16.32 -9.40 12.41
C ASP A 788 -15.71 -9.25 13.80
N LEU A 789 -16.51 -9.36 14.87
CA LEU A 789 -16.03 -9.33 16.25
C LEU A 789 -15.43 -10.66 16.72
N GLN A 790 -15.76 -11.81 16.09
CA GLN A 790 -15.28 -13.13 16.51
C GLN A 790 -13.74 -13.25 16.57
N PRO A 791 -12.95 -12.72 15.60
CA PRO A 791 -11.49 -12.78 15.66
C PRO A 791 -10.88 -11.96 16.80
N TYR A 792 -11.56 -10.90 17.25
CA TYR A 792 -11.06 -9.96 18.28
C TYR A 792 -11.50 -10.33 19.70
N ARG A 793 -12.59 -11.10 19.80
CA ARG A 793 -13.21 -11.57 21.05
C ARG A 793 -12.20 -12.28 21.95
N ARG A 794 -12.33 -12.08 23.27
CA ARG A 794 -11.60 -12.88 24.28
C ARG A 794 -12.11 -14.31 24.30
N ILE A 795 -11.19 -15.28 24.32
CA ILE A 795 -11.54 -16.69 24.53
C ILE A 795 -12.38 -16.85 25.81
N GLY A 796 -13.47 -17.60 25.73
CA GLY A 796 -14.39 -17.84 26.85
C GLY A 796 -15.33 -16.67 27.21
N HIS A 797 -15.32 -15.56 26.47
CA HIS A 797 -16.36 -14.53 26.57
C HIS A 797 -17.38 -14.71 25.46
N ASP A 798 -18.64 -14.43 25.73
CA ASP A 798 -19.67 -14.35 24.69
C ASP A 798 -19.84 -12.90 24.23
N VAL A 799 -20.32 -12.74 23.00
CA VAL A 799 -20.56 -11.44 22.38
C VAL A 799 -21.97 -11.48 21.82
N ALA A 800 -22.80 -10.53 22.23
CA ALA A 800 -24.13 -10.31 21.69
C ALA A 800 -24.14 -8.99 20.92
N VAL A 801 -24.82 -8.96 19.78
CA VAL A 801 -25.05 -7.74 19.02
C VAL A 801 -26.53 -7.39 19.12
N LEU A 802 -26.82 -6.25 19.75
CA LEU A 802 -28.15 -5.82 20.18
C LEU A 802 -28.53 -4.47 19.54
N PRO A 803 -29.83 -4.19 19.33
CA PRO A 803 -30.27 -2.87 18.88
C PRO A 803 -30.10 -1.82 19.98
N ALA A 804 -29.98 -0.54 19.58
CA ALA A 804 -30.05 0.59 20.50
C ALA A 804 -31.38 0.62 21.27
N ARG A 805 -31.31 0.99 22.55
CA ARG A 805 -32.52 1.17 23.38
C ARG A 805 -33.01 2.60 23.24
N TYR A 806 -34.15 2.76 22.59
CA TYR A 806 -34.82 4.05 22.50
C TYR A 806 -35.55 4.37 23.81
N VAL A 807 -35.28 5.56 24.36
CA VAL A 807 -35.85 6.06 25.60
C VAL A 807 -36.83 7.18 25.27
N PRO A 808 -38.14 6.95 25.40
CA PRO A 808 -39.14 7.97 25.09
C PRO A 808 -39.08 9.13 26.07
N LEU A 809 -39.05 10.36 25.54
CA LEU A 809 -38.98 11.58 26.35
C LEU A 809 -40.30 12.34 26.31
N ARG A 810 -40.66 12.94 27.44
CA ARG A 810 -41.75 13.93 27.50
C ARG A 810 -41.16 15.32 27.61
N ILE A 811 -41.47 16.16 26.63
CA ILE A 811 -40.93 17.52 26.52
C ILE A 811 -42.09 18.52 26.43
N GLU A 812 -42.04 19.55 27.26
CA GLU A 812 -42.99 20.66 27.18
C GLU A 812 -42.23 21.99 27.15
N LEU A 813 -42.49 22.81 26.14
CA LEU A 813 -41.89 24.13 26.00
C LEU A 813 -42.97 25.20 26.07
N PHE A 814 -42.72 26.25 26.84
CA PHE A 814 -43.48 27.48 26.77
C PHE A 814 -42.81 28.43 25.78
N VAL A 815 -43.55 28.88 24.76
CA VAL A 815 -43.02 29.69 23.66
C VAL A 815 -43.81 30.99 23.53
N CYS A 816 -43.12 32.11 23.69
CA CYS A 816 -43.68 33.44 23.42
C CYS A 816 -43.47 33.81 21.95
N VAL A 817 -44.55 34.11 21.24
CA VAL A 817 -44.56 34.51 19.82
C VAL A 817 -44.60 36.03 19.68
N LEU A 818 -43.84 36.56 18.73
CA LEU A 818 -43.82 37.99 18.39
C LEU A 818 -45.20 38.46 17.87
N PRO A 819 -45.65 39.69 18.18
CA PRO A 819 -47.01 40.16 17.89
C PRO A 819 -47.42 40.12 16.41
N ASP A 820 -46.47 40.23 15.48
CA ASP A 820 -46.72 40.26 14.04
C ASP A 820 -46.84 38.86 13.41
N PHE A 821 -46.60 37.80 14.18
CA PHE A 821 -46.62 36.41 13.72
C PHE A 821 -47.87 35.67 14.22
N LEU A 822 -48.45 34.83 13.36
CA LEU A 822 -49.55 33.94 13.73
C LEU A 822 -49.04 32.78 14.55
N THR A 823 -49.66 32.55 15.72
CA THR A 823 -49.28 31.47 16.65
C THR A 823 -49.22 30.10 15.97
N ALA A 824 -50.25 29.77 15.17
CA ALA A 824 -50.33 28.50 14.44
C ALA A 824 -49.19 28.27 13.42
N HIS A 825 -48.66 29.33 12.79
CA HIS A 825 -47.54 29.18 11.85
C HIS A 825 -46.23 28.90 12.57
N VAL A 826 -46.01 29.52 13.73
CA VAL A 826 -44.82 29.29 14.54
C VAL A 826 -44.87 27.90 15.18
N GLU A 827 -46.05 27.47 15.65
CA GLU A 827 -46.24 26.11 16.17
C GLU A 827 -45.96 25.04 15.11
N ALA A 828 -46.46 25.20 13.88
CA ALA A 828 -46.15 24.29 12.78
C ALA A 828 -44.65 24.22 12.45
N ALA A 829 -43.96 25.36 12.46
CA ALA A 829 -42.51 25.42 12.25
C ALA A 829 -41.71 24.75 13.39
N LEU A 830 -42.18 24.85 14.63
CA LEU A 830 -41.58 24.16 15.78
C LEU A 830 -41.79 22.65 15.70
N ILE A 831 -42.99 22.18 15.37
CA ILE A 831 -43.28 20.74 15.18
C ILE A 831 -42.36 20.16 14.10
N GLU A 832 -42.20 20.87 12.98
CA GLU A 832 -41.30 20.46 11.92
C GLU A 832 -39.83 20.45 12.39
N ARG A 833 -39.37 21.48 13.11
CA ARG A 833 -37.99 21.60 13.61
C ARG A 833 -37.61 20.48 14.59
N PHE A 834 -38.54 20.07 15.45
CA PHE A 834 -38.36 19.00 16.43
C PHE A 834 -38.83 17.62 15.94
N SER A 835 -39.13 17.46 14.65
CA SER A 835 -39.55 16.16 14.11
C SER A 835 -38.44 15.09 14.20
N ALA A 836 -38.86 13.82 14.23
CA ALA A 836 -37.98 12.67 14.04
C ALA A 836 -37.71 12.37 12.54
N GLY A 837 -38.39 13.09 11.62
CA GLY A 837 -38.26 12.94 10.18
C GLY A 837 -37.41 14.02 9.51
N LEU A 838 -37.42 14.02 8.17
CA LEU A 838 -36.87 15.11 7.38
C LEU A 838 -37.85 16.29 7.36
N ARG A 839 -37.30 17.48 7.48
CA ARG A 839 -38.02 18.75 7.37
C ARG A 839 -38.33 19.04 5.90
N SER A 840 -39.22 20.00 5.62
CA SER A 840 -39.58 20.39 4.24
C SER A 840 -38.40 20.90 3.41
N ASP A 841 -37.34 21.39 4.05
CA ASP A 841 -36.07 21.80 3.43
C ASP A 841 -35.10 20.63 3.16
N GLY A 842 -35.49 19.38 3.46
CA GLY A 842 -34.66 18.18 3.32
C GLY A 842 -33.62 18.00 4.43
N THR A 843 -33.58 18.87 5.44
CA THR A 843 -32.69 18.72 6.59
C THR A 843 -33.31 17.84 7.68
N PRO A 844 -32.52 17.08 8.45
CA PRO A 844 -33.04 16.28 9.55
C PRO A 844 -33.59 17.15 10.69
N GLY A 845 -34.74 16.76 11.24
CA GLY A 845 -35.28 17.34 12.47
C GLY A 845 -34.38 17.08 13.69
N PHE A 846 -34.70 17.73 14.81
CA PHE A 846 -33.87 17.64 16.03
C PHE A 846 -33.75 16.22 16.58
N PHE A 847 -34.83 15.42 16.50
CA PHE A 847 -34.87 14.04 16.98
C PHE A 847 -34.73 13.02 15.85
N HIS A 848 -34.23 13.42 14.69
CA HIS A 848 -33.94 12.50 13.60
C HIS A 848 -32.88 11.46 14.02
N PRO A 849 -33.04 10.16 13.70
CA PRO A 849 -32.09 9.11 14.09
C PRO A 849 -30.63 9.44 13.75
N ASP A 850 -30.38 10.01 12.57
CA ASP A 850 -29.02 10.36 12.13
C ASP A 850 -28.37 11.55 12.87
N ARG A 851 -29.14 12.29 13.67
CA ARG A 851 -28.64 13.42 14.49
C ARG A 851 -28.36 12.99 15.93
N LEU A 852 -28.90 11.85 16.36
CA LEU A 852 -28.77 11.33 17.71
C LEU A 852 -27.48 10.54 17.87
N ARG A 853 -26.99 10.44 19.12
CA ARG A 853 -25.79 9.67 19.46
C ARG A 853 -26.03 8.86 20.72
N LEU A 854 -25.54 7.62 20.73
CA LEU A 854 -25.64 6.73 21.89
C LEU A 854 -25.06 7.40 23.15
N GLY A 855 -25.84 7.42 24.24
CA GLY A 855 -25.46 8.02 25.52
C GLY A 855 -25.33 9.54 25.52
N ALA A 856 -25.68 10.24 24.44
CA ALA A 856 -25.68 11.70 24.43
C ALA A 856 -26.78 12.26 25.33
N ALA A 857 -26.41 13.17 26.23
CA ALA A 857 -27.38 13.87 27.06
C ALA A 857 -28.21 14.86 26.22
N VAL A 858 -29.50 15.00 26.54
CA VAL A 858 -30.36 16.04 25.96
C VAL A 858 -30.29 17.27 26.85
N SER A 859 -29.74 18.38 26.34
CA SER A 859 -29.61 19.61 27.12
C SER A 859 -30.80 20.55 26.93
N VAL A 860 -31.24 21.17 28.02
CA VAL A 860 -32.25 22.23 28.02
C VAL A 860 -31.82 23.38 27.11
N SER A 861 -30.54 23.74 27.14
CA SER A 861 -29.98 24.82 26.32
C SER A 861 -30.05 24.53 24.81
N ALA A 862 -29.86 23.27 24.38
CA ALA A 862 -29.97 22.89 22.97
C ALA A 862 -31.43 22.96 22.48
N LEU A 863 -32.38 22.50 23.30
CA LEU A 863 -33.82 22.61 23.01
C LEU A 863 -34.24 24.08 22.91
N MET A 864 -33.80 24.93 23.86
CA MET A 864 -34.07 26.36 23.82
C MET A 864 -33.45 27.02 22.58
N ALA A 865 -32.20 26.72 22.25
CA ALA A 865 -31.50 27.30 21.10
C ALA A 865 -32.20 26.95 19.79
N GLU A 866 -32.66 25.71 19.61
CA GLU A 866 -33.37 25.31 18.39
C GLU A 866 -34.76 25.92 18.27
N ALA A 867 -35.50 25.99 19.38
CA ALA A 867 -36.79 26.67 19.37
C ALA A 867 -36.64 28.18 19.12
N GLN A 868 -35.62 28.82 19.72
CA GLN A 868 -35.34 30.25 19.56
C GLN A 868 -34.86 30.62 18.15
N ALA A 869 -34.30 29.65 17.40
CA ALA A 869 -33.90 29.84 16.00
C ALA A 869 -35.09 29.95 15.03
N VAL A 870 -36.30 29.57 15.45
CA VAL A 870 -37.51 29.68 14.62
C VAL A 870 -37.93 31.14 14.49
N VAL A 871 -38.08 31.61 13.25
CA VAL A 871 -38.52 32.98 12.96
C VAL A 871 -39.91 33.24 13.56
N GLY A 872 -40.02 34.28 14.38
CA GLY A 872 -41.25 34.64 15.09
C GLY A 872 -41.26 34.28 16.57
N VAL A 873 -40.27 33.52 17.06
CA VAL A 873 -40.11 33.20 18.49
C VAL A 873 -39.39 34.34 19.22
N ALA A 874 -40.04 34.92 20.24
CA ALA A 874 -39.49 35.97 21.09
C ALA A 874 -38.72 35.40 22.29
N HIS A 875 -39.26 34.36 22.93
CA HIS A 875 -38.69 33.74 24.11
C HIS A 875 -39.16 32.29 24.23
N VAL A 876 -38.29 31.42 24.75
CA VAL A 876 -38.58 30.01 25.01
C VAL A 876 -38.18 29.66 26.43
N GLU A 877 -39.00 28.86 27.10
CA GLU A 877 -38.71 28.26 28.41
C GLU A 877 -39.08 26.77 28.38
N VAL A 878 -38.15 25.89 28.72
CA VAL A 878 -38.45 24.45 28.85
C VAL A 878 -39.11 24.20 30.19
N ARG A 879 -40.37 23.75 30.17
CA ARG A 879 -41.17 23.44 31.37
C ARG A 879 -40.90 22.03 31.88
N THR A 880 -40.79 21.09 30.95
CA THR A 880 -40.67 19.66 31.24
C THR A 880 -39.63 19.06 30.30
N LEU A 881 -38.67 18.31 30.85
CA LEU A 881 -37.75 17.45 30.11
C LEU A 881 -37.43 16.24 31.00
N LEU A 882 -38.12 15.14 30.76
CA LEU A 882 -37.96 13.93 31.56
C LEU A 882 -38.09 12.68 30.71
N ARG A 883 -37.53 11.58 31.22
CA ARG A 883 -37.72 10.24 30.65
C ARG A 883 -39.11 9.75 31.02
N MET A 884 -39.84 9.15 30.06
CA MET A 884 -41.16 8.58 30.34
C MET A 884 -41.09 7.24 31.08
N ASP A 885 -39.92 6.59 31.11
CA ASP A 885 -39.69 5.34 31.85
C ASP A 885 -39.26 5.57 33.32
N ASP A 886 -39.18 6.83 33.77
CA ASP A 886 -38.84 7.21 35.13
C ASP A 886 -40.00 7.96 35.81
N ASP A 887 -40.77 7.22 36.61
CA ASP A 887 -41.94 7.74 37.34
C ASP A 887 -41.57 8.71 38.48
N ALA A 888 -40.29 8.81 38.86
CA ALA A 888 -39.83 9.64 39.97
C ALA A 888 -39.45 11.08 39.57
N ALA A 889 -39.26 11.34 38.27
CA ALA A 889 -38.81 12.64 37.76
C ALA A 889 -39.96 13.64 37.58
N SER A 890 -39.76 14.89 38.00
CA SER A 890 -40.72 15.99 37.79
C SER A 890 -40.03 17.27 37.31
N GLY A 891 -40.49 17.84 36.20
CA GLY A 891 -39.95 19.09 35.64
C GLY A 891 -38.72 18.88 34.75
N ALA A 892 -37.94 19.94 34.54
CA ALA A 892 -36.67 19.90 33.83
C ALA A 892 -35.49 19.63 34.82
N PRO A 893 -34.37 19.02 34.38
CA PRO A 893 -33.23 18.73 35.25
C PRO A 893 -32.61 20.01 35.83
N ASP A 894 -32.22 19.99 37.11
CA ASP A 894 -31.63 21.16 37.81
C ASP A 894 -30.30 21.63 37.19
N ASP A 895 -29.51 20.70 36.66
CA ASP A 895 -28.25 20.97 35.94
C ASP A 895 -28.44 21.23 34.44
N GLY A 896 -29.70 21.18 33.96
CA GLY A 896 -30.06 21.41 32.57
C GLY A 896 -29.69 20.27 31.61
N LEU A 897 -29.30 19.08 32.10
CA LEU A 897 -28.90 17.93 31.30
C LEU A 897 -29.71 16.68 31.65
N LEU A 898 -30.42 16.13 30.66
CA LEU A 898 -31.04 14.81 30.80
C LEU A 898 -30.06 13.73 30.31
N HIS A 899 -29.46 13.00 31.25
CA HIS A 899 -28.49 11.94 30.95
C HIS A 899 -29.16 10.65 30.46
N LEU A 900 -28.58 10.06 29.42
CA LEU A 900 -28.92 8.73 28.90
C LEU A 900 -27.76 7.76 29.14
N ALA A 901 -28.05 6.47 29.28
CA ALA A 901 -26.99 5.46 29.39
C ALA A 901 -26.25 5.29 28.05
N GLY A 902 -25.02 4.78 28.09
CA GLY A 902 -24.17 4.61 26.88
C GLY A 902 -24.79 3.75 25.78
N THR A 903 -25.82 2.96 26.09
CA THR A 903 -26.57 2.09 25.15
C THR A 903 -27.93 2.66 24.74
N GLU A 904 -28.27 3.87 25.19
CA GLU A 904 -29.58 4.49 25.02
C GLU A 904 -29.55 5.65 24.01
N LEU A 905 -30.66 5.83 23.30
CA LEU A 905 -30.95 6.96 22.40
C LEU A 905 -32.22 7.68 22.84
N ALA A 906 -32.28 9.00 22.69
CA ALA A 906 -33.50 9.76 22.93
C ALA A 906 -34.54 9.45 21.85
N GLN A 907 -35.81 9.29 22.22
CA GLN A 907 -36.91 9.12 21.28
C GLN A 907 -38.01 10.14 21.54
N VAL A 908 -38.40 10.86 20.48
CA VAL A 908 -39.51 11.81 20.48
C VAL A 908 -40.11 11.82 19.06
N ASP A 909 -40.98 10.85 18.81
CA ASP A 909 -41.62 10.71 17.48
C ASP A 909 -42.79 11.68 17.33
N ASN A 910 -43.40 12.06 18.45
CA ASN A 910 -44.57 12.94 18.51
C ASN A 910 -45.75 12.45 17.64
N ASP A 911 -45.88 11.12 17.53
CA ASP A 911 -46.92 10.44 16.77
C ASP A 911 -48.16 10.19 17.67
N PRO A 912 -49.34 10.74 17.34
CA PRO A 912 -50.56 10.48 18.09
C PRO A 912 -50.99 9.01 18.13
N ASP A 913 -50.61 8.21 17.13
CA ASP A 913 -50.93 6.78 17.07
C ASP A 913 -49.96 5.95 17.95
N HIS A 914 -48.80 6.51 18.29
CA HIS A 914 -47.75 5.91 19.13
C HIS A 914 -47.28 6.88 20.25
N PRO A 915 -48.16 7.26 21.20
CA PRO A 915 -47.85 8.23 22.24
C PRO A 915 -46.78 7.74 23.24
N ASP A 916 -46.49 6.44 23.24
CA ASP A 916 -45.44 5.80 24.02
C ASP A 916 -44.03 6.02 23.45
N HIS A 917 -43.90 6.55 22.21
CA HIS A 917 -42.62 6.86 21.55
C HIS A 917 -42.11 8.29 21.82
N GLY A 918 -42.53 8.87 22.94
CA GLY A 918 -42.16 10.22 23.32
C GLY A 918 -43.03 11.30 22.67
N SER A 919 -43.20 12.40 23.39
CA SER A 919 -44.12 13.47 23.04
C SER A 919 -43.50 14.83 23.29
N ILE A 920 -43.75 15.79 22.39
CA ILE A 920 -43.37 17.18 22.56
C ILE A 920 -44.58 18.09 22.42
N ALA A 921 -44.81 18.95 23.42
CA ALA A 921 -45.91 19.91 23.43
C ALA A 921 -45.40 21.35 23.52
N PHE A 922 -46.04 22.25 22.79
CA PHE A 922 -45.73 23.68 22.78
C PHE A 922 -46.89 24.47 23.39
N ILE A 923 -46.64 25.14 24.51
CA ILE A 923 -47.58 26.05 25.16
C ILE A 923 -47.32 27.45 24.62
N MET A 924 -48.15 27.88 23.67
CA MET A 924 -47.96 29.14 22.95
C MET A 924 -48.53 30.34 23.73
N GLY A 925 -47.77 31.42 23.85
CA GLY A 925 -48.18 32.70 24.44
C GLY A 925 -47.84 33.90 23.54
N GLY A 926 -48.59 35.00 23.64
CA GLY A 926 -48.40 36.17 22.77
C GLY A 926 -48.94 35.96 21.34
N GLY A 927 -48.27 36.56 20.34
CA GLY A 927 -48.68 36.48 18.93
C GLY A 927 -50.01 37.17 18.59
N ARG A 928 -50.41 37.03 17.32
CA ARG A 928 -51.76 37.35 16.81
C ARG A 928 -52.52 36.06 16.56
#